data_AF-A0A2R5H256-F1
#
_entry.id   AF-A0A2R5H256-F1
#
_cell.length_a   1.000
_cell.length_b   1.000
_cell.length_c   1.000
_cell.angle_alpha   90.00
_cell.angle_beta   90.00
_cell.angle_gamma   90.00
#
_symmetry.space_group_name_H-M   'P 1'
#
loop_
_entity.id
_entity.type
_entity.pdbx_description
1 polymer ?
#
loop_
_entity_poly.entity_id
_entity_poly.type
_entity_poly.pdbx_seq_one_letter_code
_entity_poly.pdbx_strand_id
1 'polypeptide(L)'
;MMREDAETSGGGAPDEAATGAEQAQAQEQEQGRREGEAGEEPNDEKKEDPEDVGPLPFSQEDLEAAIRVGEALKRDGDLYERKDMRPLRIAWGGFIQQRARKMFNVKSKFDERKQREMRQRAHDKRILEQRRLRAQRLAHLKALQNASNSALAAIPDGAVDDGINTSAGTAGGAESVVQLLRAEGALADDEGTPHKKLKLDDGDAKAADARGHTSEGGEGANASNNENDDDDEGDLLHRPRSCYCCKARFFKMHQFYDSFCPTCAKLNWDKRFQTCDMKGKFVLVTGGRVKIGYQIALKCLRMGAHVIVTTRFTADAALRFAKEKDFGSFKDRLKIEGLDFRDIKAVEGFALTLARRLDRLDVIINNACQTIRRPPQYYKHLLPTEEAFLKLRDGTMKEADLPPGLVPAQVEAANAVIDETPWHGLTAQDAAIKDSVPDVAGVSGTAASASSGKEDNDANGASSSDATENDTVSKRSKTSASSQVLSSAHMTQTALAPDDVENSEEVFPTGQVDVNGQQIDLRKRTSWVLTLSEVSTAEIVEVLAVNAVAPMILAGKLKGLMVKTRDDDRAANRKDDGRYIVNVSAMEGKFNRVKSPFHAHTNAAKSSLNMVTLTSGPDYAQHGIFMTAVDTGWVNIELPTLEAARVVKTNNFQTPIDEVDAAARVLDPVVSGMLDPEKRQHSVFLKDYHITEW
;
A
#
# COMPACT_ATOMS: atom_id res chain seq x y z
N MET A 1 15.90 -42.60 -6.88
CA MET A 1 15.39 -43.48 -7.95
C MET A 1 15.68 -42.78 -9.26
N MET A 2 16.77 -43.17 -9.93
CA MET A 2 17.25 -42.50 -11.14
C MET A 2 16.47 -42.96 -12.38
N ARG A 3 16.38 -42.10 -13.39
CA ARG A 3 16.42 -42.48 -14.80
C ARG A 3 16.98 -41.31 -15.62
N GLU A 4 18.09 -41.58 -16.28
CA GLU A 4 18.74 -40.73 -17.27
C GLU A 4 18.21 -41.07 -18.67
N ASP A 5 18.93 -40.64 -19.72
CA ASP A 5 18.78 -40.95 -21.15
C ASP A 5 17.71 -40.12 -21.92
N ALA A 6 17.99 -39.53 -23.09
CA ALA A 6 19.28 -39.33 -23.79
C ALA A 6 19.17 -38.18 -24.83
N GLU A 7 20.33 -37.72 -25.34
CA GLU A 7 20.47 -36.69 -26.39
C GLU A 7 20.21 -37.24 -27.82
N THR A 8 19.89 -36.37 -28.80
CA THR A 8 20.67 -36.23 -30.08
C THR A 8 20.14 -35.17 -31.07
N SER A 9 21.02 -34.19 -31.35
CA SER A 9 21.34 -33.46 -32.60
C SER A 9 20.49 -33.48 -33.90
N GLY A 10 20.44 -32.30 -34.56
CA GLY A 10 20.29 -32.10 -36.02
C GLY A 10 18.95 -31.46 -36.45
N GLY A 11 18.84 -30.52 -37.39
CA GLY A 11 19.84 -29.84 -38.24
C GLY A 11 19.38 -29.79 -39.71
N GLY A 12 18.85 -28.65 -40.20
CA GLY A 12 18.53 -28.47 -41.63
C GLY A 12 17.40 -27.47 -41.96
N ALA A 13 17.70 -26.54 -42.88
CA ALA A 13 16.81 -25.72 -43.72
C ALA A 13 17.36 -25.85 -45.18
N PRO A 14 16.78 -25.26 -46.27
CA PRO A 14 15.70 -24.26 -46.38
C PRO A 14 14.68 -24.55 -47.53
N ASP A 15 14.11 -23.49 -48.13
CA ASP A 15 13.39 -23.38 -49.43
C ASP A 15 11.91 -23.89 -49.53
N GLU A 16 10.97 -23.28 -50.29
CA GLU A 16 10.95 -22.03 -51.10
C GLU A 16 9.49 -21.56 -51.43
N ALA A 17 9.35 -20.46 -52.19
CA ALA A 17 8.14 -19.95 -52.90
C ALA A 17 6.98 -19.36 -52.03
N ALA A 18 6.60 -18.07 -52.09
CA ALA A 18 6.78 -16.95 -53.03
C ALA A 18 5.92 -16.93 -54.31
N THR A 19 4.72 -16.36 -54.21
CA THR A 19 3.96 -15.56 -55.21
C THR A 19 2.97 -14.67 -54.41
N GLY A 20 2.56 -13.46 -54.81
CA GLY A 20 2.98 -12.62 -55.92
C GLY A 20 2.20 -11.28 -55.90
N ALA A 21 2.96 -10.20 -55.66
CA ALA A 21 2.81 -8.84 -56.20
C ALA A 21 1.52 -8.00 -55.94
N GLU A 22 1.72 -6.90 -55.21
CA GLU A 22 0.97 -5.65 -55.38
C GLU A 22 1.25 -5.00 -56.75
N GLN A 23 0.40 -4.01 -57.08
CA GLN A 23 0.53 -2.88 -58.03
C GLN A 23 -0.61 -2.88 -59.07
N ALA A 24 -1.16 -1.72 -59.48
CA ALA A 24 -1.19 -0.36 -58.93
C ALA A 24 -2.12 0.47 -59.83
N GLN A 25 -2.78 1.51 -59.29
CA GLN A 25 -3.14 2.77 -60.00
C GLN A 25 -4.02 2.64 -61.27
N ALA A 26 -4.67 3.67 -61.82
CA ALA A 26 -5.24 4.93 -61.34
C ALA A 26 -6.25 5.38 -62.44
N GLN A 27 -6.77 6.61 -62.38
CA GLN A 27 -7.83 7.18 -63.26
C GLN A 27 -9.25 6.70 -62.88
N GLU A 28 -10.26 7.55 -62.70
CA GLU A 28 -10.31 9.02 -62.84
C GLU A 28 -11.11 9.65 -61.70
N GLN A 29 -10.52 10.72 -61.16
CA GLN A 29 -11.24 11.85 -60.61
C GLN A 29 -12.11 12.46 -61.71
N GLU A 30 -13.39 12.69 -61.45
CA GLU A 30 -14.00 13.98 -61.83
C GLU A 30 -15.26 14.24 -60.99
N GLN A 31 -15.36 15.45 -60.41
CA GLN A 31 -16.56 16.09 -59.84
C GLN A 31 -17.37 15.33 -58.75
N GLY A 32 -17.78 15.96 -57.66
CA GLY A 32 -17.64 17.35 -57.25
C GLY A 32 -18.12 17.52 -55.82
N ARG A 33 -17.18 17.81 -54.92
CA ARG A 33 -17.45 18.33 -53.58
C ARG A 33 -18.31 19.58 -53.71
N ARG A 34 -19.52 19.59 -53.12
CA ARG A 34 -20.18 20.75 -52.49
C ARG A 34 -21.50 20.37 -51.81
N GLU A 35 -21.67 20.92 -50.60
CA GLU A 35 -22.91 21.47 -50.01
C GLU A 35 -24.14 20.53 -49.87
N GLY A 36 -24.81 20.36 -48.73
CA GLY A 36 -24.71 21.02 -47.42
C GLY A 36 -25.89 21.95 -47.13
N GLU A 37 -26.97 21.42 -46.55
CA GLU A 37 -28.09 22.07 -45.83
C GLU A 37 -29.08 20.92 -45.49
N ALA A 38 -29.59 20.65 -44.28
CA ALA A 38 -30.10 21.45 -43.15
C ALA A 38 -31.62 21.67 -43.17
N GLY A 39 -32.35 20.77 -42.50
CA GLY A 39 -33.65 21.05 -41.86
C GLY A 39 -34.92 20.75 -42.65
N GLU A 40 -35.73 19.81 -42.15
CA GLU A 40 -37.17 20.01 -41.91
C GLU A 40 -37.72 18.93 -40.97
N GLU A 41 -38.61 19.32 -40.04
CA GLU A 41 -39.34 18.44 -39.12
C GLU A 41 -40.72 18.06 -39.70
N PRO A 42 -41.41 17.02 -39.18
CA PRO A 42 -42.35 16.24 -39.99
C PRO A 42 -43.73 16.88 -40.16
N ASN A 43 -44.29 16.75 -41.37
CA ASN A 43 -45.72 16.95 -41.62
C ASN A 43 -46.52 15.67 -41.36
N ASP A 44 -47.65 15.81 -40.66
CA ASP A 44 -48.65 14.75 -40.48
C ASP A 44 -49.36 14.43 -41.81
N GLU A 45 -48.97 13.32 -42.45
CA GLU A 45 -49.75 12.77 -43.55
C GLU A 45 -50.86 11.83 -43.04
N LYS A 46 -52.07 12.11 -43.53
CA LYS A 46 -53.28 11.31 -43.27
C LYS A 46 -53.06 9.89 -43.80
N LYS A 47 -53.52 8.89 -43.06
CA LYS A 47 -53.70 7.54 -43.64
C LYS A 47 -54.80 7.59 -44.68
N GLU A 48 -54.39 7.64 -45.94
CA GLU A 48 -55.25 7.24 -47.05
C GLU A 48 -55.47 5.72 -46.96
N ASP A 49 -56.70 5.27 -47.20
CA ASP A 49 -56.97 3.84 -47.40
C ASP A 49 -56.20 3.41 -48.66
N PRO A 50 -55.50 2.25 -48.64
CA PRO A 50 -54.68 1.83 -49.76
C PRO A 50 -55.56 1.66 -51.01
N GLU A 51 -55.25 2.44 -52.05
CA GLU A 51 -55.97 2.45 -53.32
C GLU A 51 -56.15 1.04 -53.89
N ASP A 52 -57.26 0.80 -54.58
CA ASP A 52 -57.66 -0.52 -55.07
C ASP A 52 -56.67 -1.04 -56.13
N VAL A 53 -55.76 -1.93 -55.71
CA VAL A 53 -54.56 -2.33 -56.48
C VAL A 53 -54.88 -3.33 -57.60
N GLY A 54 -55.68 -2.90 -58.56
CA GLY A 54 -56.00 -3.64 -59.79
C GLY A 54 -56.89 -4.88 -59.58
N PRO A 55 -57.23 -5.59 -60.67
CA PRO A 55 -58.05 -6.79 -60.58
C PRO A 55 -57.32 -7.88 -59.78
N LEU A 56 -58.04 -8.50 -58.85
CA LEU A 56 -57.52 -9.59 -58.03
C LEU A 56 -56.97 -10.73 -58.92
N PRO A 57 -55.82 -11.33 -58.59
CA PRO A 57 -55.19 -12.38 -59.41
C PRO A 57 -55.87 -13.76 -59.27
N PHE A 58 -57.12 -13.79 -58.82
CA PHE A 58 -57.95 -14.97 -58.57
C PHE A 58 -59.42 -14.62 -58.84
N SER A 59 -60.25 -15.63 -59.12
CA SER A 59 -61.65 -15.40 -59.45
C SER A 59 -62.50 -15.06 -58.22
N GLN A 60 -63.69 -14.51 -58.45
CA GLN A 60 -64.68 -14.31 -57.39
C GLN A 60 -65.07 -15.65 -56.71
N GLU A 61 -65.12 -16.74 -57.48
CA GLU A 61 -65.42 -18.09 -56.96
C GLU A 61 -64.32 -18.60 -56.02
N ASP A 62 -63.04 -18.32 -56.33
CA ASP A 62 -61.89 -18.64 -55.47
C ASP A 62 -61.96 -17.88 -54.15
N LEU A 63 -62.34 -16.59 -54.20
CA LEU A 63 -62.52 -15.75 -53.01
C LEU A 63 -63.65 -16.28 -52.13
N GLU A 64 -64.80 -16.62 -52.71
CA GLU A 64 -65.93 -17.22 -51.99
C GLU A 64 -65.59 -18.61 -51.42
N ALA A 65 -64.78 -19.41 -52.11
CA ALA A 65 -64.25 -20.67 -51.57
C ALA A 65 -63.33 -20.42 -50.37
N ALA A 66 -62.40 -19.47 -50.47
CA ALA A 66 -61.49 -19.10 -49.39
C ALA A 66 -62.24 -18.55 -48.15
N ILE A 67 -63.28 -17.72 -48.37
CA ILE A 67 -64.15 -17.21 -47.29
C ILE A 67 -64.90 -18.36 -46.61
N ARG A 68 -65.50 -19.29 -47.36
CA ARG A 68 -66.19 -20.47 -46.78
C ARG A 68 -65.26 -21.36 -45.97
N VAL A 69 -64.02 -21.57 -46.42
CA VAL A 69 -62.99 -22.29 -45.64
C VAL A 69 -62.62 -21.51 -44.37
N GLY A 70 -62.45 -20.19 -44.46
CA GLY A 70 -62.21 -19.32 -43.30
C GLY A 70 -63.34 -19.35 -42.28
N GLU A 71 -64.61 -19.34 -42.70
CA GLU A 71 -65.76 -19.48 -41.80
C GLU A 71 -65.83 -20.86 -41.13
N ALA A 72 -65.51 -21.94 -41.87
CA ALA A 72 -65.47 -23.28 -41.30
C ALA A 72 -64.41 -23.41 -40.21
N LEU A 73 -63.19 -22.92 -40.47
CA LEU A 73 -62.09 -22.89 -39.49
C LEU A 73 -62.37 -21.94 -38.31
N LYS A 74 -63.16 -20.89 -38.52
CA LYS A 74 -63.62 -19.99 -37.44
C LYS A 74 -64.63 -20.67 -36.51
N ARG A 75 -65.42 -21.62 -37.00
CA ARG A 75 -66.41 -22.37 -36.20
C ARG A 75 -65.78 -23.52 -35.42
N ASP A 76 -64.73 -24.13 -35.95
CA ASP A 76 -63.95 -25.19 -35.30
C ASP A 76 -62.47 -25.04 -35.67
N GLY A 77 -61.66 -24.57 -34.71
CA GLY A 77 -60.23 -24.31 -34.90
C GLY A 77 -59.38 -25.58 -34.95
N ASP A 78 -59.83 -26.68 -34.33
CA ASP A 78 -59.06 -27.92 -34.26
C ASP A 78 -59.01 -28.63 -35.64
N LEU A 79 -59.96 -28.32 -36.53
CA LEU A 79 -59.91 -28.68 -37.94
C LEU A 79 -58.60 -28.21 -38.61
N TYR A 80 -58.08 -27.03 -38.24
CA TYR A 80 -56.86 -26.48 -38.84
C TYR A 80 -55.65 -27.38 -38.58
N GLU A 81 -55.59 -28.07 -37.44
CA GLU A 81 -54.44 -28.87 -37.02
C GLU A 81 -54.42 -30.30 -37.57
N ARG A 82 -55.53 -30.78 -38.15
CA ARG A 82 -55.59 -32.11 -38.77
C ARG A 82 -54.49 -32.32 -39.83
N LYS A 83 -54.06 -33.57 -40.01
CA LYS A 83 -52.92 -33.91 -40.91
C LYS A 83 -53.21 -33.64 -42.39
N ASP A 84 -54.47 -33.78 -42.81
CA ASP A 84 -54.95 -33.49 -44.16
C ASP A 84 -54.94 -31.99 -44.49
N MET A 85 -55.04 -31.12 -43.49
CA MET A 85 -54.99 -29.65 -43.67
C MET A 85 -53.57 -29.08 -43.82
N ARG A 86 -52.52 -29.93 -43.81
CA ARG A 86 -51.11 -29.52 -43.98
C ARG A 86 -50.85 -28.64 -45.22
N PRO A 87 -51.43 -28.89 -46.42
CA PRO A 87 -51.24 -28.02 -47.57
C PRO A 87 -51.74 -26.59 -47.34
N LEU A 88 -52.88 -26.43 -46.67
CA LEU A 88 -53.43 -25.12 -46.31
C LEU A 88 -52.52 -24.39 -45.32
N ARG A 89 -51.98 -25.09 -44.31
CA ARG A 89 -51.03 -24.50 -43.35
C ARG A 89 -49.74 -24.01 -44.01
N ILE A 90 -49.25 -24.72 -45.02
CA ILE A 90 -48.08 -24.30 -45.81
C ILE A 90 -48.42 -23.07 -46.66
N ALA A 91 -49.57 -23.07 -47.34
CA ALA A 91 -50.01 -21.94 -48.18
C ALA A 91 -50.27 -20.65 -47.36
N TRP A 92 -50.91 -20.75 -46.20
CA TRP A 92 -51.27 -19.59 -45.37
C TRP A 92 -50.15 -19.16 -44.40
N GLY A 93 -49.17 -20.02 -44.10
CA GLY A 93 -48.12 -19.75 -43.12
C GLY A 93 -47.31 -18.49 -43.42
N GLY A 94 -47.00 -18.22 -44.68
CA GLY A 94 -46.30 -17.00 -45.11
C GLY A 94 -47.11 -15.72 -44.83
N PHE A 95 -48.39 -15.73 -45.20
CA PHE A 95 -49.32 -14.62 -44.96
C PHE A 95 -49.51 -14.32 -43.47
N ILE A 96 -49.71 -15.38 -42.66
CA ILE A 96 -49.88 -15.26 -41.21
C ILE A 96 -48.62 -14.66 -40.56
N GLN A 97 -47.42 -15.12 -40.93
CA GLN A 97 -46.17 -14.55 -40.41
C GLN A 97 -45.98 -13.08 -40.82
N GLN A 98 -46.32 -12.73 -42.07
CA GLN A 98 -46.16 -11.37 -42.59
C GLN A 98 -47.11 -10.38 -41.89
N ARG A 99 -48.34 -10.78 -41.55
CA ARG A 99 -49.27 -9.97 -40.75
C ARG A 99 -48.96 -9.97 -39.25
N ALA A 100 -48.50 -11.09 -38.67
CA ALA A 100 -48.13 -11.16 -37.25
C ALA A 100 -47.02 -10.14 -36.90
N ARG A 101 -46.02 -9.98 -37.78
CA ARG A 101 -44.96 -8.97 -37.65
C ARG A 101 -45.47 -7.52 -37.66
N LYS A 102 -46.63 -7.24 -38.25
CA LYS A 102 -47.23 -5.88 -38.27
C LYS A 102 -48.21 -5.63 -37.13
N MET A 103 -48.86 -6.65 -36.57
CA MET A 103 -49.88 -6.47 -35.51
C MET A 103 -49.34 -6.58 -34.08
N PHE A 104 -48.30 -7.37 -33.82
CA PHE A 104 -47.85 -7.63 -32.45
C PHE A 104 -46.49 -7.00 -32.17
N ASN A 105 -46.51 -5.78 -31.63
CA ASN A 105 -45.35 -5.07 -31.09
C ASN A 105 -44.88 -5.70 -29.76
N VAL A 106 -44.44 -6.96 -29.82
CA VAL A 106 -43.84 -7.66 -28.69
C VAL A 106 -42.44 -7.07 -28.49
N LYS A 107 -42.26 -6.25 -27.44
CA LYS A 107 -40.93 -5.83 -26.98
C LYS A 107 -40.06 -7.07 -26.89
N SER A 108 -39.01 -7.11 -27.70
CA SER A 108 -38.23 -8.34 -27.82
C SER A 108 -37.40 -8.54 -26.55
N LYS A 109 -37.08 -9.80 -26.22
CA LYS A 109 -36.10 -10.10 -25.15
C LYS A 109 -34.74 -9.43 -25.38
N PHE A 110 -34.45 -9.03 -26.62
CA PHE A 110 -33.28 -8.25 -26.98
C PHE A 110 -33.38 -6.79 -26.51
N ASP A 111 -34.56 -6.16 -26.56
CA ASP A 111 -34.77 -4.80 -26.05
C ASP A 111 -34.71 -4.74 -24.52
N GLU A 112 -35.29 -5.73 -23.84
CA GLU A 112 -35.16 -5.87 -22.38
C GLU A 112 -33.69 -6.09 -21.97
N ARG A 113 -32.98 -6.95 -22.70
CA ARG A 113 -31.54 -7.16 -22.51
C ARG A 113 -30.74 -5.88 -22.76
N LYS A 114 -31.02 -5.15 -23.85
CA LYS A 114 -30.35 -3.89 -24.21
C LYS A 114 -30.63 -2.79 -23.20
N GLN A 115 -31.86 -2.68 -22.68
CA GLN A 115 -32.18 -1.77 -21.57
C GLN A 115 -31.51 -2.20 -20.26
N ARG A 116 -31.39 -3.50 -19.97
CA ARG A 116 -30.66 -4.00 -18.80
C ARG A 116 -29.16 -3.72 -18.90
N GLU A 117 -28.55 -3.94 -20.07
CA GLU A 117 -27.15 -3.60 -20.35
C GLU A 117 -26.91 -2.08 -20.34
N MET A 118 -27.88 -1.27 -20.79
CA MET A 118 -27.80 0.20 -20.72
C MET A 118 -27.94 0.73 -19.29
N ARG A 119 -28.85 0.17 -18.48
CA ARG A 119 -28.96 0.46 -17.04
C ARG A 119 -27.71 0.02 -16.28
N GLN A 120 -27.12 -1.13 -16.61
CA GLN A 120 -25.81 -1.57 -16.10
C GLN A 120 -24.72 -0.54 -16.41
N ARG A 121 -24.58 -0.13 -17.68
CA ARG A 121 -23.57 0.87 -18.08
C ARG A 121 -23.79 2.23 -17.43
N ALA A 122 -25.04 2.69 -17.28
CA ALA A 122 -25.35 3.94 -16.59
C ALA A 122 -25.06 3.86 -15.09
N HIS A 123 -25.34 2.72 -14.46
CA HIS A 123 -25.01 2.46 -13.06
C HIS A 123 -23.50 2.35 -12.83
N ASP A 124 -22.77 1.57 -13.65
CA ASP A 124 -21.30 1.49 -13.60
C ASP A 124 -20.66 2.87 -13.85
N LYS A 125 -21.25 3.70 -14.72
CA LYS A 125 -20.86 5.10 -14.91
C LYS A 125 -21.08 5.95 -13.64
N ARG A 126 -22.16 5.71 -12.88
CA ARG A 126 -22.40 6.32 -11.56
C ARG A 126 -21.35 5.89 -10.53
N ILE A 127 -20.88 4.63 -10.57
CA ILE A 127 -19.77 4.15 -9.72
C ILE A 127 -18.44 4.85 -10.09
N LEU A 128 -18.17 5.05 -11.38
CA LEU A 128 -17.03 5.84 -11.85
C LEU A 128 -17.13 7.32 -11.43
N GLU A 129 -18.34 7.87 -11.42
CA GLU A 129 -18.64 9.23 -10.94
C GLU A 129 -18.52 9.36 -9.41
N GLN A 130 -18.87 8.32 -8.66
CA GLN A 130 -18.62 8.23 -7.22
C GLN A 130 -17.13 8.06 -6.89
N ARG A 131 -16.33 7.42 -7.76
CA ARG A 131 -14.86 7.47 -7.67
C ARG A 131 -14.31 8.88 -7.88
N ARG A 132 -14.88 9.64 -8.82
CA ARG A 132 -14.62 11.10 -8.92
C ARG A 132 -15.03 11.84 -7.64
N LEU A 133 -16.17 11.52 -7.02
CA LEU A 133 -16.50 12.06 -5.70
C LEU A 133 -15.52 11.63 -4.61
N ARG A 134 -14.92 10.43 -4.64
CA ARG A 134 -13.86 10.05 -3.67
C ARG A 134 -12.61 10.89 -3.87
N ALA A 135 -12.19 11.12 -5.11
CA ALA A 135 -11.09 12.04 -5.42
C ALA A 135 -11.40 13.47 -4.95
N GLN A 136 -12.61 13.97 -5.22
CA GLN A 136 -13.08 15.29 -4.76
C GLN A 136 -13.26 15.37 -3.24
N ARG A 137 -13.66 14.29 -2.54
CA ARG A 137 -13.80 14.23 -1.08
C ARG A 137 -12.45 14.11 -0.38
N LEU A 138 -11.49 13.39 -0.96
CA LEU A 138 -10.09 13.42 -0.51
C LEU A 138 -9.48 14.82 -0.73
N ALA A 139 -9.76 15.46 -1.87
CA ALA A 139 -9.38 16.85 -2.13
C ALA A 139 -10.08 17.83 -1.17
N HIS A 140 -11.34 17.60 -0.80
CA HIS A 140 -12.10 18.45 0.13
C HIS A 140 -11.66 18.26 1.58
N LEU A 141 -11.41 17.02 2.03
CA LEU A 141 -10.79 16.75 3.34
C LEU A 141 -9.39 17.36 3.42
N LYS A 142 -8.60 17.24 2.34
CA LYS A 142 -7.33 17.98 2.21
C LYS A 142 -7.55 19.49 2.23
N ALA A 143 -8.55 20.05 1.56
CA ALA A 143 -8.82 21.49 1.58
C ALA A 143 -9.22 21.99 2.99
N LEU A 144 -9.99 21.20 3.74
CA LEU A 144 -10.38 21.50 5.13
C LEU A 144 -9.20 21.34 6.12
N GLN A 145 -8.23 20.49 5.80
CA GLN A 145 -6.96 20.39 6.55
C GLN A 145 -5.97 21.50 6.14
N ASN A 146 -5.90 21.84 4.85
CA ASN A 146 -4.99 22.79 4.21
C ASN A 146 -5.53 24.22 4.15
N ALA A 147 -6.59 24.54 4.90
CA ALA A 147 -7.05 25.93 5.09
C ALA A 147 -5.99 26.84 5.76
N SER A 148 -4.82 26.27 6.13
CA SER A 148 -3.55 26.97 6.34
C SER A 148 -2.49 26.52 5.32
N ASN A 149 -2.54 27.12 4.13
CA ASN A 149 -1.51 27.26 3.09
C ASN A 149 -1.04 26.05 2.23
N SER A 150 -0.77 26.41 0.96
CA SER A 150 -0.12 25.68 -0.13
C SER A 150 -0.91 24.52 -0.78
N ALA A 151 -1.34 24.77 -2.02
CA ALA A 151 -1.99 23.77 -2.87
C ALA A 151 -0.94 22.96 -3.64
N LEU A 152 -1.02 21.62 -3.62
CA LEU A 152 -0.54 20.74 -4.70
C LEU A 152 -1.00 19.27 -4.56
N ALA A 153 -1.03 18.61 -5.72
CA ALA A 153 -1.25 17.20 -6.06
C ALA A 153 -1.54 16.16 -4.95
N ALA A 154 -2.63 15.39 -5.13
CA ALA A 154 -2.99 14.28 -4.25
C ALA A 154 -2.41 12.92 -4.69
N ILE A 155 -1.10 12.71 -4.46
CA ILE A 155 -0.41 11.43 -4.70
C ILE A 155 0.50 11.03 -3.53
N PRO A 156 0.15 10.01 -2.71
CA PRO A 156 1.13 9.17 -2.03
C PRO A 156 1.67 8.15 -3.04
N ASP A 157 2.95 8.28 -3.42
CA ASP A 157 3.71 7.39 -4.31
C ASP A 157 2.89 6.70 -5.45
N GLY A 158 2.61 7.46 -6.52
CA GLY A 158 2.20 6.95 -7.83
C GLY A 158 0.72 7.05 -8.22
N ALA A 159 0.32 8.15 -8.88
CA ALA A 159 -0.69 8.24 -9.95
C ALA A 159 -1.05 9.68 -10.33
N VAL A 160 -0.72 10.09 -11.56
CA VAL A 160 -1.07 11.41 -12.09
C VAL A 160 -2.56 11.48 -12.45
N ASP A 161 -3.25 12.55 -12.05
CA ASP A 161 -4.55 12.96 -12.62
C ASP A 161 -4.39 14.34 -13.31
N ASP A 162 -5.15 14.53 -14.39
CA ASP A 162 -4.85 15.50 -15.46
C ASP A 162 -5.31 16.94 -15.13
N GLY A 163 -4.84 17.50 -14.00
CA GLY A 163 -5.26 18.82 -13.51
C GLY A 163 -4.18 19.65 -12.80
N ILE A 164 -3.25 20.24 -13.57
CA ILE A 164 -2.31 21.27 -13.06
C ILE A 164 -2.76 22.66 -13.53
N ASN A 165 -3.03 23.55 -12.58
CA ASN A 165 -3.25 24.97 -12.87
C ASN A 165 -1.92 25.73 -12.73
N THR A 166 -1.49 26.45 -13.77
CA THR A 166 -0.17 27.07 -13.86
C THR A 166 -0.15 28.48 -13.25
N SER A 167 0.39 28.64 -12.04
CA SER A 167 0.69 29.99 -11.52
C SER A 167 1.75 30.02 -10.40
N ALA A 168 3.03 30.10 -10.79
CA ALA A 168 4.10 30.87 -10.12
C ALA A 168 5.37 30.72 -10.96
N GLY A 169 5.87 31.81 -11.55
CA GLY A 169 6.99 31.74 -12.49
C GLY A 169 8.36 31.90 -11.84
N THR A 170 9.27 30.97 -12.14
CA THR A 170 10.72 31.22 -12.22
C THR A 170 11.26 30.43 -13.42
N ALA A 171 12.09 31.06 -14.26
CA ALA A 171 12.61 30.45 -15.47
C ALA A 171 13.71 29.42 -15.16
N GLY A 172 13.57 28.17 -15.64
CA GLY A 172 14.58 27.14 -15.40
C GLY A 172 14.16 25.71 -15.76
N GLY A 173 14.10 25.39 -17.05
CA GLY A 173 14.64 24.12 -17.61
C GLY A 173 14.14 22.73 -17.16
N ALA A 174 13.15 22.58 -16.27
CA ALA A 174 12.65 21.27 -15.85
C ALA A 174 11.28 20.95 -16.48
N GLU A 175 11.20 19.89 -17.29
CA GLU A 175 9.92 19.33 -17.74
C GLU A 175 9.16 18.72 -16.56
N SER A 176 7.85 18.98 -16.49
CA SER A 176 6.99 18.32 -15.50
C SER A 176 6.88 16.81 -15.80
N VAL A 177 6.64 16.00 -14.77
CA VAL A 177 6.37 14.55 -14.92
C VAL A 177 5.23 14.27 -15.92
N VAL A 178 4.28 15.20 -16.04
CA VAL A 178 3.19 15.15 -17.04
C VAL A 178 3.71 15.33 -18.47
N GLN A 179 4.71 16.18 -18.69
CA GLN A 179 5.35 16.37 -20.00
C GLN A 179 6.20 15.16 -20.38
N LEU A 180 6.97 14.60 -19.44
CA LEU A 180 7.70 13.34 -19.65
C LEU A 180 6.76 12.17 -20.02
N LEU A 181 5.60 12.06 -19.35
CA LEU A 181 4.57 11.06 -19.69
C LEU A 181 3.92 11.31 -21.08
N ARG A 182 3.87 12.56 -21.56
CA ARG A 182 3.46 12.88 -22.94
C ARG A 182 4.56 12.52 -23.95
N ALA A 183 5.82 12.82 -23.63
CA ALA A 183 6.98 12.56 -24.49
C ALA A 183 7.26 11.06 -24.69
N GLU A 184 7.08 10.22 -23.66
CA GLU A 184 7.17 8.75 -23.78
C GLU A 184 5.93 8.09 -24.44
N GLY A 185 5.01 8.87 -25.01
CA GLY A 185 3.85 8.34 -25.75
C GLY A 185 2.76 7.70 -24.88
N ALA A 186 2.82 7.84 -23.55
CA ALA A 186 1.82 7.26 -22.63
C ALA A 186 0.46 7.98 -22.63
N LEU A 187 0.30 8.98 -23.50
CA LEU A 187 -0.91 9.77 -23.75
C LEU A 187 -1.22 9.88 -25.25
N ALA A 188 -0.84 8.87 -26.04
CA ALA A 188 -1.38 8.69 -27.38
C ALA A 188 -2.82 8.17 -27.29
N ASP A 189 -3.71 8.80 -28.05
CA ASP A 189 -5.06 8.30 -28.27
C ASP A 189 -5.04 7.11 -29.27
N ASP A 190 -6.00 6.20 -29.10
CA ASP A 190 -6.44 5.18 -30.07
C ASP A 190 -5.74 3.79 -30.14
N GLU A 191 -6.25 2.92 -31.02
CA GLU A 191 -6.47 1.49 -30.73
C GLU A 191 -5.26 0.53 -30.83
N GLY A 192 -5.39 -0.62 -30.16
CA GLY A 192 -4.94 -1.90 -30.73
C GLY A 192 -3.60 -2.48 -30.27
N THR A 193 -3.48 -2.91 -29.00
CA THR A 193 -2.49 -3.95 -28.63
C THR A 193 -3.00 -4.84 -27.48
N PRO A 194 -2.97 -6.19 -27.61
CA PRO A 194 -3.46 -7.09 -26.57
C PRO A 194 -2.43 -7.25 -25.45
N HIS A 195 -2.36 -6.28 -24.55
CA HIS A 195 -1.50 -6.38 -23.36
C HIS A 195 -1.99 -7.48 -22.41
N LYS A 196 -1.06 -8.34 -21.95
CA LYS A 196 -1.28 -9.23 -20.81
C LYS A 196 -1.77 -8.37 -19.64
N LYS A 197 -3.00 -8.61 -19.16
CA LYS A 197 -3.42 -8.14 -17.83
C LYS A 197 -2.34 -8.58 -16.83
N LEU A 198 -1.78 -7.64 -16.08
CA LEU A 198 -1.23 -8.00 -14.77
C LEU A 198 -2.39 -8.68 -14.03
N LYS A 199 -2.20 -9.95 -13.67
CA LYS A 199 -3.05 -10.57 -12.67
C LYS A 199 -2.75 -9.84 -11.36
N LEU A 200 -3.60 -8.88 -11.01
CA LEU A 200 -3.85 -8.58 -9.61
C LEU A 200 -4.21 -9.92 -8.94
N ASP A 201 -3.68 -10.17 -7.74
CA ASP A 201 -3.94 -11.40 -6.99
C ASP A 201 -5.43 -11.50 -6.60
N ASP A 202 -6.26 -11.98 -7.53
CA ASP A 202 -7.56 -12.60 -7.27
C ASP A 202 -7.33 -13.93 -6.54
N GLY A 203 -6.93 -13.82 -5.27
CA GLY A 203 -6.65 -14.96 -4.39
C GLY A 203 -7.86 -15.87 -4.24
N ASP A 204 -7.68 -17.11 -4.67
CA ASP A 204 -8.39 -18.32 -4.23
C ASP A 204 -9.92 -18.26 -4.14
N ALA A 205 -10.57 -18.15 -5.30
CA ALA A 205 -11.93 -18.63 -5.47
C ALA A 205 -11.99 -20.18 -5.51
N LYS A 206 -11.75 -20.84 -4.37
CA LYS A 206 -12.25 -22.21 -4.18
C LYS A 206 -13.72 -22.15 -3.76
N ALA A 207 -14.59 -22.64 -4.63
CA ALA A 207 -16.01 -22.77 -4.32
C ALA A 207 -16.19 -23.77 -3.17
N ALA A 208 -16.59 -23.27 -1.99
CA ALA A 208 -17.12 -24.10 -0.93
C ALA A 208 -18.56 -24.47 -1.28
N ASP A 209 -18.80 -25.78 -1.42
CA ASP A 209 -20.10 -26.35 -1.80
C ASP A 209 -21.13 -26.16 -0.68
N ALA A 210 -22.19 -25.39 -0.96
CA ALA A 210 -23.23 -25.08 0.01
C ALA A 210 -24.24 -26.24 0.11
N ARG A 211 -23.97 -27.20 0.99
CA ARG A 211 -24.89 -28.29 1.31
C ARG A 211 -25.31 -28.34 2.78
N GLY A 212 -26.56 -27.96 3.02
CA GLY A 212 -27.46 -28.67 3.93
C GLY A 212 -27.27 -28.47 5.43
N HIS A 213 -27.98 -27.48 5.99
CA HIS A 213 -28.64 -27.69 7.28
C HIS A 213 -30.06 -27.13 7.26
N THR A 214 -31.02 -28.06 7.36
CA THR A 214 -32.43 -27.81 7.60
C THR A 214 -32.68 -27.80 9.10
N SER A 215 -33.31 -26.75 9.62
CA SER A 215 -34.01 -26.81 10.91
C SER A 215 -35.30 -26.00 10.81
N GLU A 216 -36.42 -26.70 11.02
CA GLU A 216 -37.76 -26.14 10.96
C GLU A 216 -38.14 -25.39 12.25
N GLY A 217 -39.19 -24.57 12.18
CA GLY A 217 -40.10 -24.33 13.30
C GLY A 217 -39.78 -23.14 14.23
N GLY A 218 -40.66 -22.13 14.21
CA GLY A 218 -40.59 -21.01 15.16
C GLY A 218 -41.45 -19.81 14.76
N GLU A 219 -42.77 -19.96 14.69
CA GLU A 219 -43.68 -18.83 14.43
C GLU A 219 -43.87 -17.92 15.66
N GLY A 220 -44.02 -16.62 15.40
CA GLY A 220 -44.90 -15.74 16.19
C GLY A 220 -44.28 -14.88 17.30
N ALA A 221 -44.07 -13.60 17.01
CA ALA A 221 -44.74 -12.50 17.72
C ALA A 221 -44.48 -11.16 17.00
N ASN A 222 -45.53 -10.37 16.83
CA ASN A 222 -45.47 -9.05 16.18
C ASN A 222 -45.49 -7.96 17.26
N ALA A 223 -44.54 -7.03 17.24
CA ALA A 223 -44.54 -5.83 18.08
C ALA A 223 -43.80 -4.69 17.39
N SER A 224 -44.55 -3.81 16.74
CA SER A 224 -44.06 -2.59 16.11
C SER A 224 -43.56 -1.56 17.14
N ASN A 225 -42.50 -0.83 16.79
CA ASN A 225 -42.48 0.63 16.92
C ASN A 225 -41.46 1.22 15.94
N ASN A 226 -41.93 2.14 15.09
CA ASN A 226 -41.09 2.92 14.17
C ASN A 226 -40.37 4.01 14.94
N GLU A 227 -39.04 4.10 14.79
CA GLU A 227 -38.29 5.35 14.92
C GLU A 227 -37.25 5.45 13.79
N ASN A 228 -37.67 6.07 12.68
CA ASN A 228 -36.85 6.69 11.63
C ASN A 228 -35.74 5.84 10.95
N ASP A 229 -36.13 4.76 10.27
CA ASP A 229 -35.36 4.22 9.14
C ASP A 229 -35.64 5.03 7.86
N ASP A 230 -35.18 6.28 7.80
CA ASP A 230 -35.24 7.10 6.58
C ASP A 230 -34.19 6.63 5.56
N ASP A 231 -34.62 5.77 4.62
CA ASP A 231 -34.08 5.55 3.27
C ASP A 231 -32.54 5.55 3.08
N ASP A 232 -31.83 4.63 3.74
CA ASP A 232 -30.45 4.25 3.33
C ASP A 232 -30.46 3.30 2.10
N GLU A 233 -31.02 3.77 0.98
CA GLU A 233 -30.83 3.24 -0.39
C GLU A 233 -29.36 3.43 -0.87
N GLY A 234 -28.37 3.12 -0.02
CA GLY A 234 -26.96 3.22 -0.36
C GLY A 234 -26.59 2.35 -1.56
N ASP A 235 -25.95 2.96 -2.57
CA ASP A 235 -25.80 2.45 -3.93
C ASP A 235 -25.36 0.96 -3.99
N LEU A 236 -26.30 0.10 -4.36
CA LEU A 236 -26.07 -1.31 -4.64
C LEU A 236 -25.42 -1.48 -6.01
N LEU A 237 -24.13 -1.85 -6.02
CA LEU A 237 -23.41 -2.26 -7.22
C LEU A 237 -24.21 -3.28 -8.03
N HIS A 238 -24.25 -3.17 -9.37
CA HIS A 238 -24.83 -4.24 -10.20
C HIS A 238 -23.94 -5.52 -10.23
N ARG A 239 -22.62 -5.38 -10.05
CA ARG A 239 -21.69 -6.53 -9.99
C ARG A 239 -21.01 -6.60 -8.63
N PRO A 240 -20.97 -7.76 -7.96
CA PRO A 240 -20.38 -7.83 -6.63
C PRO A 240 -18.86 -7.70 -6.68
N ARG A 241 -18.32 -6.79 -5.87
CA ARG A 241 -16.87 -6.68 -5.65
C ARG A 241 -16.40 -7.69 -4.61
N SER A 242 -15.11 -8.03 -4.67
CA SER A 242 -14.44 -8.82 -3.62
C SER A 242 -14.02 -7.89 -2.49
N CYS A 243 -14.36 -8.20 -1.24
CA CYS A 243 -13.86 -7.45 -0.08
C CYS A 243 -12.34 -7.61 0.06
N TYR A 244 -11.63 -6.51 0.27
CA TYR A 244 -10.17 -6.50 0.45
C TYR A 244 -9.72 -7.41 1.61
N CYS A 245 -10.37 -7.30 2.78
CA CYS A 245 -10.09 -8.13 3.96
C CYS A 245 -10.57 -9.57 3.79
N CYS A 246 -11.88 -9.82 3.97
CA CYS A 246 -12.45 -11.17 4.08
C CYS A 246 -12.77 -11.88 2.75
N LYS A 247 -12.49 -11.25 1.58
CA LYS A 247 -12.78 -11.77 0.22
C LYS A 247 -14.27 -12.04 -0.11
N ALA A 248 -15.17 -11.83 0.85
CA ALA A 248 -16.61 -11.95 0.64
C ALA A 248 -17.10 -11.03 -0.49
N ARG A 249 -18.09 -11.50 -1.24
CA ARG A 249 -18.71 -10.76 -2.34
C ARG A 249 -19.74 -9.78 -1.78
N PHE A 250 -19.67 -8.51 -2.18
CA PHE A 250 -20.54 -7.46 -1.67
C PHE A 250 -21.04 -6.52 -2.76
N PHE A 251 -22.22 -5.94 -2.53
CA PHE A 251 -22.90 -5.03 -3.46
C PHE A 251 -23.02 -3.60 -2.92
N LYS A 252 -23.38 -3.42 -1.63
CA LYS A 252 -23.44 -2.10 -0.98
C LYS A 252 -22.03 -1.61 -0.64
N MET A 253 -21.62 -0.47 -1.19
CA MET A 253 -20.34 0.16 -0.84
C MET A 253 -20.43 0.97 0.46
N HIS A 254 -19.32 1.11 1.18
CA HIS A 254 -19.21 2.07 2.28
C HIS A 254 -18.79 3.44 1.75
N GLN A 255 -19.31 4.52 2.36
CA GLN A 255 -19.03 5.90 1.96
C GLN A 255 -17.54 6.29 1.88
N PHE A 256 -16.68 5.59 2.63
CA PHE A 256 -15.22 5.78 2.66
C PHE A 256 -14.43 4.62 2.04
N TYR A 257 -14.87 3.37 2.24
CA TYR A 257 -14.15 2.17 1.82
C TYR A 257 -14.85 1.53 0.61
N ASP A 258 -14.39 1.84 -0.60
CA ASP A 258 -14.95 1.32 -1.86
C ASP A 258 -14.68 -0.18 -2.09
N SER A 259 -13.65 -0.71 -1.41
CA SER A 259 -13.09 -2.04 -1.63
C SER A 259 -13.41 -3.01 -0.49
N PHE A 260 -14.31 -2.65 0.42
CA PHE A 260 -14.65 -3.41 1.62
C PHE A 260 -16.15 -3.73 1.63
N CYS A 261 -16.51 -4.94 2.07
CA CYS A 261 -17.91 -5.22 2.43
C CYS A 261 -18.34 -4.35 3.63
N PRO A 262 -19.64 -4.05 3.81
CA PRO A 262 -20.14 -3.18 4.88
C PRO A 262 -19.61 -3.54 6.28
N THR A 263 -19.55 -4.83 6.61
CA THR A 263 -19.05 -5.31 7.93
C THR A 263 -17.57 -4.99 8.14
N CYS A 264 -16.70 -5.31 7.16
CA CYS A 264 -15.28 -4.98 7.27
C CYS A 264 -15.05 -3.46 7.22
N ALA A 265 -15.82 -2.74 6.40
CA ALA A 265 -15.73 -1.29 6.31
C ALA A 265 -16.08 -0.61 7.65
N LYS A 266 -17.16 -1.05 8.31
CA LYS A 266 -17.52 -0.60 9.65
C LYS A 266 -16.42 -0.91 10.67
N LEU A 267 -15.92 -2.15 10.70
CA LEU A 267 -14.85 -2.54 11.63
C LEU A 267 -13.60 -1.66 11.46
N ASN A 268 -13.14 -1.44 10.22
CA ASN A 268 -11.96 -0.62 9.95
C ASN A 268 -12.22 0.86 10.30
N TRP A 269 -13.42 1.37 10.04
CA TRP A 269 -13.82 2.72 10.43
C TRP A 269 -13.85 2.90 11.96
N ASP A 270 -14.45 1.97 12.70
CA ASP A 270 -14.48 2.01 14.16
C ASP A 270 -13.06 1.90 14.74
N LYS A 271 -12.23 1.00 14.20
CA LYS A 271 -10.81 0.84 14.57
C LYS A 271 -9.97 2.07 14.27
N ARG A 272 -10.22 2.77 13.15
CA ARG A 272 -9.54 4.03 12.75
C ARG A 272 -9.61 5.09 13.85
N PHE A 273 -10.69 5.13 14.63
CA PHE A 273 -10.90 6.09 15.72
C PHE A 273 -10.83 5.47 17.12
N GLN A 274 -10.56 4.16 17.24
CA GLN A 274 -10.40 3.51 18.54
C GLN A 274 -9.23 4.13 19.32
N THR A 275 -9.42 4.26 20.64
CA THR A 275 -8.52 4.94 21.57
C THR A 275 -8.53 4.25 22.92
N CYS A 276 -7.49 4.45 23.73
CA CYS A 276 -7.39 4.05 25.13
C CYS A 276 -6.62 5.12 25.93
N ASP A 277 -6.71 5.11 27.27
CA ASP A 277 -5.90 6.02 28.09
C ASP A 277 -4.46 5.47 28.20
N MET A 278 -3.49 6.24 27.69
CA MET A 278 -2.05 5.94 27.78
C MET A 278 -1.29 6.99 28.62
N LYS A 279 -1.97 7.77 29.47
CA LYS A 279 -1.31 8.74 30.36
C LYS A 279 -0.23 8.08 31.22
N GLY A 280 0.94 8.71 31.25
CA GLY A 280 2.10 8.20 31.99
C GLY A 280 2.76 6.94 31.40
N LYS A 281 2.27 6.42 30.26
CA LYS A 281 2.93 5.33 29.53
C LYS A 281 4.01 5.87 28.60
N PHE A 282 5.10 5.11 28.43
CA PHE A 282 6.21 5.46 27.55
C PHE A 282 6.22 4.55 26.32
N VAL A 283 6.27 5.15 25.14
CA VAL A 283 6.17 4.48 23.83
C VAL A 283 7.38 4.84 22.97
N LEU A 284 8.14 3.85 22.53
CA LEU A 284 9.18 4.00 21.50
C LEU A 284 8.58 3.71 20.12
N VAL A 285 8.66 4.65 19.17
CA VAL A 285 8.19 4.47 17.79
C VAL A 285 9.35 4.68 16.83
N THR A 286 9.76 3.64 16.11
CA THR A 286 10.89 3.74 15.18
C THR A 286 10.42 4.22 13.81
N GLY A 287 11.16 5.16 13.20
CA GLY A 287 10.82 5.71 11.88
C GLY A 287 9.58 6.61 11.86
N GLY A 288 9.37 7.42 12.90
CA GLY A 288 8.14 8.22 13.09
C GLY A 288 8.06 9.55 12.31
N ARG A 289 8.94 9.80 11.33
CA ARG A 289 9.01 11.08 10.58
C ARG A 289 7.85 11.28 9.60
N VAL A 290 7.44 10.23 8.90
CA VAL A 290 6.45 10.29 7.80
C VAL A 290 5.59 9.02 7.73
N LYS A 291 4.55 9.05 6.89
CA LYS A 291 3.65 7.92 6.58
C LYS A 291 3.11 7.24 7.86
N ILE A 292 3.10 5.91 7.93
CA ILE A 292 2.49 5.12 9.01
C ILE A 292 3.12 5.45 10.37
N GLY A 293 4.45 5.57 10.46
CA GLY A 293 5.17 5.85 11.71
C GLY A 293 4.77 7.18 12.35
N TYR A 294 4.55 8.20 11.52
CA TYR A 294 4.04 9.51 11.97
C TYR A 294 2.63 9.38 12.58
N GLN A 295 1.73 8.67 11.89
CA GLN A 295 0.36 8.45 12.36
C GLN A 295 0.29 7.58 13.63
N ILE A 296 1.19 6.60 13.79
CA ILE A 296 1.35 5.81 15.03
C ILE A 296 1.74 6.74 16.18
N ALA A 297 2.82 7.51 16.03
CA ALA A 297 3.31 8.42 17.07
C ALA A 297 2.25 9.45 17.47
N LEU A 298 1.58 10.06 16.49
CA LEU A 298 0.53 11.04 16.71
C LEU A 298 -0.70 10.45 17.42
N LYS A 299 -1.10 9.21 17.11
CA LYS A 299 -2.15 8.49 17.84
C LYS A 299 -1.75 8.24 19.29
N CYS A 300 -0.53 7.78 19.57
CA CYS A 300 -0.02 7.58 20.93
C CYS A 300 0.03 8.89 21.74
N LEU A 301 0.49 9.99 21.11
CA LEU A 301 0.48 11.32 21.72
C LEU A 301 -0.93 11.79 22.07
N ARG A 302 -1.91 11.56 21.19
CA ARG A 302 -3.34 11.89 21.42
C ARG A 302 -3.99 10.99 22.47
N MET A 303 -3.49 9.77 22.67
CA MET A 303 -3.87 8.88 23.79
C MET A 303 -3.21 9.25 25.13
N GLY A 304 -2.35 10.28 25.17
CA GLY A 304 -1.73 10.78 26.40
C GLY A 304 -0.36 10.19 26.73
N ALA A 305 0.21 9.33 25.88
CA ALA A 305 1.52 8.74 26.10
C ALA A 305 2.68 9.75 26.01
N HIS A 306 3.78 9.43 26.69
CA HIS A 306 5.11 9.95 26.33
C HIS A 306 5.63 9.14 25.14
N VAL A 307 6.05 9.81 24.07
CA VAL A 307 6.44 9.16 22.81
C VAL A 307 7.85 9.59 22.42
N ILE A 308 8.72 8.61 22.27
CA ILE A 308 10.07 8.74 21.73
C ILE A 308 10.03 8.27 20.28
N VAL A 309 10.26 9.17 19.34
CA VAL A 309 10.32 8.91 17.90
C VAL A 309 11.77 8.81 17.47
N THR A 310 12.17 7.74 16.78
CA THR A 310 13.48 7.69 16.11
C THR A 310 13.38 8.02 14.63
N THR A 311 14.38 8.72 14.10
CA THR A 311 14.46 9.16 12.70
C THR A 311 15.91 9.49 12.32
N ARG A 312 16.22 9.46 11.02
CA ARG A 312 17.49 9.99 10.49
C ARG A 312 17.46 11.51 10.28
N PHE A 313 16.28 12.12 10.29
CA PHE A 313 16.07 13.54 10.05
C PHE A 313 15.20 14.06 11.20
N THR A 314 15.82 14.66 12.20
CA THR A 314 15.20 15.07 13.47
C THR A 314 14.49 16.42 13.30
N ALA A 315 15.09 17.35 12.57
CA ALA A 315 14.51 18.66 12.29
C ALA A 315 13.26 18.57 11.40
N ASP A 316 13.30 17.80 10.30
CA ASP A 316 12.12 17.57 9.44
C ASP A 316 10.99 16.87 10.21
N ALA A 317 11.30 15.90 11.08
CA ALA A 317 10.30 15.27 11.94
C ALA A 317 9.67 16.27 12.93
N ALA A 318 10.49 17.06 13.62
CA ALA A 318 10.04 18.04 14.59
C ALA A 318 9.16 19.13 13.96
N LEU A 319 9.56 19.64 12.79
CA LEU A 319 8.78 20.60 12.00
C LEU A 319 7.44 20.03 11.50
N ARG A 320 7.32 18.71 11.32
CA ARG A 320 6.04 18.06 10.98
C ARG A 320 5.11 17.96 12.19
N PHE A 321 5.61 17.54 13.35
CA PHE A 321 4.79 17.52 14.57
C PHE A 321 4.38 18.93 15.01
N ALA A 322 5.27 19.93 14.88
CA ALA A 322 4.97 21.33 15.20
C ALA A 322 3.87 21.98 14.34
N LYS A 323 3.49 21.36 13.21
CA LYS A 323 2.37 21.79 12.34
C LYS A 323 1.01 21.22 12.75
N GLU A 324 0.96 20.24 13.65
CA GLU A 324 -0.31 19.70 14.14
C GLU A 324 -1.04 20.72 15.01
N LYS A 325 -2.36 20.87 14.79
CA LYS A 325 -3.19 21.90 15.45
C LYS A 325 -3.22 21.75 16.98
N ASP A 326 -3.00 20.54 17.47
CA ASP A 326 -2.96 20.16 18.88
C ASP A 326 -1.53 19.96 19.43
N PHE A 327 -0.47 20.34 18.69
CA PHE A 327 0.93 20.20 19.12
C PHE A 327 1.19 20.74 20.53
N GLY A 328 0.63 21.91 20.87
CA GLY A 328 0.75 22.50 22.21
C GLY A 328 0.22 21.64 23.36
N SER A 329 -0.63 20.64 23.09
CA SER A 329 -1.18 19.70 24.08
C SER A 329 -0.30 18.46 24.33
N PHE A 330 0.70 18.23 23.48
CA PHE A 330 1.53 17.02 23.53
C PHE A 330 3.03 17.24 23.36
N LYS A 331 3.49 18.45 23.00
CA LYS A 331 4.92 18.77 22.78
C LYS A 331 5.82 18.30 23.93
N ASP A 332 5.42 18.50 25.18
CA ASP A 332 6.25 18.17 26.36
C ASP A 332 6.34 16.64 26.61
N ARG A 333 5.51 15.87 25.89
CA ARG A 333 5.50 14.40 25.89
C ARG A 333 6.14 13.80 24.63
N LEU A 334 6.57 14.60 23.67
CA LEU A 334 7.25 14.16 22.45
C LEU A 334 8.77 14.35 22.58
N LYS A 335 9.52 13.30 22.26
CA LYS A 335 10.97 13.38 22.04
C LYS A 335 11.32 12.77 20.69
N ILE A 336 12.23 13.40 19.96
CA ILE A 336 12.65 13.00 18.61
C ILE A 336 14.16 12.82 18.64
N GLU A 337 14.59 11.60 18.39
CA GLU A 337 15.95 11.11 18.60
C GLU A 337 16.60 10.71 17.26
N GLY A 338 17.81 11.22 17.02
CA GLY A 338 18.57 10.98 15.79
C GLY A 338 19.23 9.60 15.76
N LEU A 339 18.77 8.72 14.86
CA LEU A 339 19.26 7.35 14.75
C LEU A 339 19.17 6.77 13.34
N ASP A 340 20.29 6.28 12.81
CA ASP A 340 20.37 5.52 11.56
C ASP A 340 20.56 4.03 11.86
N PHE A 341 19.63 3.19 11.41
CA PHE A 341 19.66 1.74 11.64
C PHE A 341 20.74 1.00 10.85
N ARG A 342 21.43 1.69 9.94
CA ARG A 342 22.65 1.17 9.29
C ARG A 342 23.86 1.20 10.24
N ASP A 343 23.84 2.03 11.28
CA ASP A 343 24.83 1.99 12.36
C ASP A 343 24.32 1.14 13.53
N ILE A 344 24.66 -0.15 13.48
CA ILE A 344 24.32 -1.13 14.51
C ILE A 344 24.89 -0.75 15.89
N LYS A 345 26.05 -0.06 15.95
CA LYS A 345 26.63 0.39 17.23
C LYS A 345 25.83 1.54 17.83
N ALA A 346 25.34 2.46 16.98
CA ALA A 346 24.44 3.52 17.42
C ALA A 346 23.10 2.93 17.92
N VAL A 347 22.53 1.92 17.26
CA VAL A 347 21.28 1.26 17.71
C VAL A 347 21.45 0.56 19.05
N GLU A 348 22.57 -0.13 19.29
CA GLU A 348 22.84 -0.75 20.59
C GLU A 348 23.11 0.31 21.67
N GLY A 349 23.92 1.33 21.38
CA GLY A 349 24.21 2.45 22.29
C GLY A 349 22.96 3.25 22.66
N PHE A 350 22.04 3.43 21.70
CA PHE A 350 20.71 3.99 21.90
C PHE A 350 19.91 3.18 22.91
N ALA A 351 19.76 1.87 22.69
CA ALA A 351 18.96 1.01 23.54
C ALA A 351 19.50 0.95 24.98
N LEU A 352 20.83 0.83 25.14
CA LEU A 352 21.49 0.86 26.45
C LEU A 352 21.38 2.22 27.15
N THR A 353 21.39 3.31 26.40
CA THR A 353 21.23 4.66 26.95
C THR A 353 19.78 4.94 27.36
N LEU A 354 18.79 4.51 26.58
CA LEU A 354 17.39 4.55 27.00
C LEU A 354 17.15 3.71 28.26
N ALA A 355 17.72 2.50 28.34
CA ALA A 355 17.61 1.64 29.52
C ALA A 355 18.20 2.27 30.80
N ARG A 356 19.13 3.23 30.67
CA ARG A 356 19.69 4.03 31.79
C ARG A 356 18.92 5.32 32.07
N ARG A 357 18.45 6.02 31.03
CA ARG A 357 17.80 7.35 31.13
C ARG A 357 16.34 7.28 31.54
N LEU A 358 15.63 6.22 31.16
CA LEU A 358 14.20 6.08 31.40
C LEU A 358 13.94 5.22 32.63
N ASP A 359 13.05 5.70 33.51
CA ASP A 359 12.54 4.86 34.59
C ASP A 359 11.61 3.76 34.10
N ARG A 360 10.89 4.01 33.00
CA ARG A 360 9.87 3.12 32.45
C ARG A 360 9.84 3.06 30.92
N LEU A 361 9.39 1.93 30.38
CA LEU A 361 9.03 1.73 28.98
C LEU A 361 7.88 0.73 28.88
N ASP A 362 6.78 1.13 28.24
CA ASP A 362 5.54 0.35 28.18
C ASP A 362 5.30 -0.30 26.82
N VAL A 363 5.69 0.38 25.73
CA VAL A 363 5.44 -0.06 24.35
C VAL A 363 6.66 0.20 23.45
N ILE A 364 7.00 -0.78 22.60
CA ILE A 364 7.94 -0.61 21.48
C ILE A 364 7.18 -0.88 20.17
N ILE A 365 7.19 0.07 19.25
CA ILE A 365 6.68 -0.10 17.89
C ILE A 365 7.86 -0.07 16.92
N ASN A 366 8.26 -1.25 16.46
CA ASN A 366 9.29 -1.46 15.44
C ASN A 366 8.68 -1.21 14.05
N ASN A 367 8.54 0.06 13.67
CA ASN A 367 7.94 0.52 12.41
C ASN A 367 8.97 0.88 11.32
N ALA A 368 10.18 1.30 11.69
CA ALA A 368 11.22 1.67 10.72
C ALA A 368 11.49 0.52 9.73
N CYS A 369 11.42 0.83 8.44
CA CYS A 369 11.51 -0.16 7.38
C CYS A 369 12.10 0.42 6.10
N GLN A 370 12.88 -0.39 5.38
CA GLN A 370 13.34 -0.16 4.02
C GLN A 370 12.82 -1.30 3.12
N THR A 371 11.92 -0.98 2.19
CA THR A 371 11.44 -1.88 1.12
C THR A 371 12.28 -1.75 -0.15
N ILE A 372 12.64 -0.50 -0.46
CA ILE A 372 13.47 -0.07 -1.59
C ILE A 372 14.60 0.81 -1.03
N ARG A 373 15.85 0.50 -1.35
CA ARG A 373 16.96 1.42 -1.05
C ARG A 373 16.86 2.71 -1.88
N ARG A 374 17.02 3.84 -1.19
CA ARG A 374 17.09 5.18 -1.79
C ARG A 374 18.53 5.70 -1.68
N PRO A 375 19.15 6.19 -2.77
CA PRO A 375 20.53 6.69 -2.76
C PRO A 375 20.65 8.05 -2.03
N PRO A 376 21.87 8.52 -1.73
CA PRO A 376 22.14 9.82 -1.10
C PRO A 376 21.33 11.00 -1.63
N GLN A 377 21.25 11.15 -2.96
CA GLN A 377 20.57 12.26 -3.63
C GLN A 377 19.06 12.34 -3.33
N TYR A 378 18.38 11.21 -3.08
CA TYR A 378 16.97 11.20 -2.68
C TYR A 378 16.73 12.00 -1.39
N TYR A 379 17.69 11.97 -0.46
CA TYR A 379 17.60 12.65 0.83
C TYR A 379 18.19 14.06 0.85
N LYS A 380 18.89 14.47 -0.21
CA LYS A 380 19.67 15.73 -0.27
C LYS A 380 18.84 16.97 0.04
N HIS A 381 17.57 16.99 -0.36
CA HIS A 381 16.63 18.10 -0.10
C HIS A 381 16.33 18.32 1.40
N LEU A 382 16.58 17.34 2.26
CA LEU A 382 16.34 17.44 3.72
C LEU A 382 17.54 18.06 4.45
N LEU A 383 18.76 17.87 3.95
CA LEU A 383 20.00 18.25 4.63
C LEU A 383 20.09 19.75 4.99
N PRO A 384 19.68 20.72 4.14
CA PRO A 384 19.77 22.14 4.50
C PRO A 384 18.96 22.50 5.75
N THR A 385 17.87 21.78 6.01
CA THR A 385 17.04 21.96 7.22
C THR A 385 17.75 21.37 8.44
N GLU A 386 18.25 20.13 8.35
CA GLU A 386 18.99 19.48 9.44
C GLU A 386 20.28 20.26 9.78
N GLU A 387 21.03 20.72 8.77
CA GLU A 387 22.21 21.56 8.93
C GLU A 387 21.90 22.90 9.60
N ALA A 388 20.80 23.57 9.23
CA ALA A 388 20.41 24.83 9.85
C ALA A 388 20.11 24.64 11.35
N PHE A 389 19.37 23.58 11.71
CA PHE A 389 19.10 23.24 13.10
C PHE A 389 20.37 22.94 13.90
N LEU A 390 21.32 22.19 13.33
CA LEU A 390 22.62 21.93 13.95
C LEU A 390 23.41 23.23 14.19
N LYS A 391 23.50 24.09 13.17
CA LYS A 391 24.25 25.36 13.22
C LYS A 391 23.61 26.41 14.15
N LEU A 392 22.28 26.40 14.31
CA LEU A 392 21.60 27.25 15.28
C LEU A 392 21.89 26.79 16.72
N ARG A 393 21.96 25.47 16.93
CA ARG A 393 22.21 24.88 18.25
C ARG A 393 23.66 25.05 18.72
N ASP A 394 24.63 24.93 17.82
CA ASP A 394 26.05 25.17 18.16
C ASP A 394 26.44 26.67 18.15
N GLY A 395 25.51 27.54 17.76
CA GLY A 395 25.69 29.00 17.72
C GLY A 395 26.47 29.51 16.50
N THR A 396 26.77 28.68 15.51
CA THR A 396 27.46 29.09 14.27
C THR A 396 26.53 29.76 13.24
N MET A 397 25.21 29.68 13.43
CA MET A 397 24.17 30.38 12.66
C MET A 397 23.27 31.19 13.60
N LYS A 398 22.76 32.34 13.14
CA LYS A 398 21.73 33.12 13.85
C LYS A 398 20.36 32.92 13.19
N GLU A 399 19.29 33.19 13.92
CA GLU A 399 17.91 33.11 13.39
C GLU A 399 17.67 34.00 12.15
N ALA A 400 18.41 35.11 12.02
CA ALA A 400 18.35 35.98 10.86
C ALA A 400 18.93 35.35 9.57
N ASP A 401 19.74 34.30 9.71
CA ASP A 401 20.43 33.59 8.62
C ASP A 401 19.70 32.29 8.24
N LEU A 402 18.44 32.12 8.68
CA LEU A 402 17.62 30.94 8.42
C LEU A 402 17.38 30.70 6.92
N PRO A 403 17.35 29.44 6.45
CA PRO A 403 16.97 29.11 5.08
C PRO A 403 15.56 29.62 4.73
N PRO A 404 15.32 30.08 3.48
CA PRO A 404 14.00 30.49 3.03
C PRO A 404 12.93 29.42 3.29
N GLY A 405 11.87 29.79 4.01
CA GLY A 405 10.76 28.90 4.36
C GLY A 405 10.78 28.37 5.80
N LEU A 406 11.89 28.50 6.54
CA LEU A 406 11.90 28.30 7.99
C LEU A 406 11.63 29.65 8.69
N VAL A 407 10.72 29.65 9.66
CA VAL A 407 10.48 30.83 10.53
C VAL A 407 10.92 30.54 11.97
N PRO A 408 11.45 31.52 12.73
CA PRO A 408 12.00 31.30 14.08
C PRO A 408 11.05 30.56 15.03
N ALA A 409 9.76 30.92 15.06
CA ALA A 409 8.76 30.26 15.91
C ALA A 409 8.55 28.76 15.60
N GLN A 410 8.75 28.33 14.35
CA GLN A 410 8.72 26.90 14.00
C GLN A 410 10.00 26.18 14.46
N VAL A 411 11.14 26.87 14.41
CA VAL A 411 12.43 26.34 14.88
C VAL A 411 12.44 26.19 16.39
N GLU A 412 11.95 27.18 17.14
CA GLU A 412 11.77 27.11 18.60
C GLU A 412 10.86 25.94 18.99
N ALA A 413 9.68 25.83 18.34
CA ALA A 413 8.73 24.74 18.58
C ALA A 413 9.31 23.36 18.28
N ALA A 414 10.11 23.24 17.21
CA ALA A 414 10.78 22.00 16.83
C ALA A 414 11.94 21.65 17.77
N ASN A 415 12.77 22.62 18.18
CA ASN A 415 13.87 22.41 19.12
C ASN A 415 13.41 21.94 20.51
N ALA A 416 12.18 22.28 20.93
CA ALA A 416 11.62 21.79 22.20
C ALA A 416 11.43 20.25 22.26
N VAL A 417 11.29 19.60 21.10
CA VAL A 417 11.03 18.14 21.00
C VAL A 417 12.21 17.33 20.47
N ILE A 418 13.22 17.96 19.87
CA ILE A 418 14.46 17.28 19.50
C ILE A 418 15.26 16.99 20.77
N ASP A 419 15.65 15.73 20.94
CA ASP A 419 16.64 15.31 21.91
C ASP A 419 17.84 14.75 21.13
N GLU A 420 19.03 15.22 21.47
CA GLU A 420 20.30 14.65 20.98
C GLU A 420 21.31 14.61 22.13
N THR A 421 20.82 14.33 23.35
CA THR A 421 21.67 13.96 24.49
C THR A 421 22.54 12.78 24.03
N PRO A 422 23.87 12.94 23.89
CA PRO A 422 24.65 11.98 23.12
C PRO A 422 24.52 10.55 23.63
N TRP A 423 24.36 9.61 22.69
CA TRP A 423 24.54 8.19 22.97
C TRP A 423 25.96 8.00 23.50
N HIS A 424 26.11 7.83 24.82
CA HIS A 424 27.35 7.36 25.41
C HIS A 424 27.54 5.91 24.93
N GLY A 425 28.13 5.77 23.75
CA GLY A 425 28.58 4.50 23.21
C GLY A 425 29.51 3.84 24.22
N LEU A 426 29.45 2.51 24.30
CA LEU A 426 30.13 1.69 25.28
C LEU A 426 31.57 2.16 25.52
N THR A 427 31.79 2.82 26.66
CA THR A 427 33.15 3.11 27.14
C THR A 427 33.78 1.81 27.65
N ALA A 428 35.11 1.79 27.79
CA ALA A 428 35.80 0.67 28.41
C ALA A 428 35.32 0.40 29.87
N GLN A 429 34.68 1.39 30.52
CA GLN A 429 34.07 1.24 31.85
C GLN A 429 32.66 0.64 31.78
N ASP A 430 31.87 0.90 30.74
CA ASP A 430 30.55 0.25 30.55
C ASP A 430 30.70 -1.27 30.33
N ALA A 431 31.80 -1.72 29.73
CA ALA A 431 32.09 -3.14 29.53
C ALA A 431 32.37 -3.91 30.84
N ALA A 432 32.77 -3.21 31.91
CA ALA A 432 33.01 -3.79 33.24
C ALA A 432 31.72 -4.00 34.05
N ILE A 433 30.59 -3.42 33.60
CA ILE A 433 29.28 -3.54 34.27
C ILE A 433 28.47 -4.65 33.57
N LYS A 434 29.07 -5.83 33.42
CA LYS A 434 28.37 -7.06 33.01
C LYS A 434 27.89 -7.89 34.22
N ASP A 435 28.49 -7.68 35.39
CA ASP A 435 28.33 -8.54 36.58
C ASP A 435 27.25 -8.05 37.56
N SER A 436 26.34 -7.16 37.12
CA SER A 436 25.27 -6.59 37.96
C SER A 436 23.86 -6.71 37.39
N VAL A 437 23.68 -7.50 36.32
CA VAL A 437 22.36 -8.07 36.01
C VAL A 437 22.10 -9.19 37.04
N PRO A 438 20.95 -9.20 37.75
CA PRO A 438 20.63 -10.31 38.64
C PRO A 438 20.57 -11.61 37.83
N ASP A 439 21.44 -12.55 38.17
CA ASP A 439 21.48 -13.85 37.54
C ASP A 439 20.14 -14.56 37.74
N VAL A 440 19.49 -15.00 36.66
CA VAL A 440 18.21 -15.73 36.72
C VAL A 440 18.51 -17.20 37.02
N ALA A 441 19.12 -17.43 38.19
CA ALA A 441 19.50 -18.73 38.69
C ALA A 441 18.24 -19.54 39.03
N GLY A 442 17.80 -20.41 38.11
CA GLY A 442 16.52 -21.10 38.24
C GLY A 442 16.31 -22.40 37.46
N VAL A 443 17.31 -22.94 36.75
CA VAL A 443 17.21 -24.26 36.09
C VAL A 443 18.51 -25.05 36.27
N SER A 444 18.58 -25.86 37.32
CA SER A 444 19.57 -26.95 37.41
C SER A 444 18.91 -28.25 36.93
N GLY A 445 19.55 -28.96 35.99
CA GLY A 445 18.87 -30.05 35.27
C GLY A 445 19.71 -30.82 34.26
N THR A 446 20.93 -31.24 34.64
CA THR A 446 21.68 -32.38 34.08
C THR A 446 21.77 -32.57 32.54
N ALA A 447 22.97 -32.35 31.98
CA ALA A 447 23.49 -33.10 30.83
C ALA A 447 24.98 -33.41 31.03
N ALA A 448 25.45 -34.57 30.59
CA ALA A 448 26.70 -35.17 31.06
C ALA A 448 27.89 -35.14 30.06
N SER A 449 29.09 -34.91 30.62
CA SER A 449 30.43 -35.42 30.25
C SER A 449 30.78 -35.88 28.81
N ALA A 450 31.83 -35.25 28.24
CA ALA A 450 33.01 -35.87 27.61
C ALA A 450 34.11 -34.78 27.44
N SER A 451 35.24 -34.75 28.16
CA SER A 451 36.55 -35.41 27.86
C SER A 451 37.11 -35.11 26.46
N SER A 452 38.38 -34.72 26.21
CA SER A 452 39.62 -34.74 27.05
C SER A 452 40.82 -34.03 26.35
N GLY A 453 41.87 -33.65 27.11
CA GLY A 453 43.21 -33.21 26.63
C GLY A 453 43.48 -31.70 26.85
N LYS A 454 44.22 -31.18 27.84
CA LYS A 454 45.61 -31.42 28.33
C LYS A 454 46.67 -31.21 27.23
N GLU A 455 47.41 -30.09 27.24
CA GLU A 455 48.70 -29.79 27.91
C GLU A 455 49.73 -29.52 26.77
N ASP A 456 50.75 -28.64 26.84
CA ASP A 456 51.27 -27.78 27.92
C ASP A 456 51.94 -26.51 27.34
N ASN A 457 52.36 -25.57 28.21
CA ASN A 457 53.23 -24.45 27.83
C ASN A 457 54.65 -24.92 27.50
N ASP A 458 55.39 -24.16 26.66
CA ASP A 458 56.81 -23.90 26.94
C ASP A 458 57.33 -22.62 26.25
N ALA A 459 58.43 -22.08 26.78
CA ALA A 459 58.91 -20.72 26.49
C ALA A 459 60.35 -20.65 25.91
N ASN A 460 60.70 -19.43 25.46
CA ASN A 460 62.04 -18.94 25.11
C ASN A 460 62.74 -19.43 23.83
N GLY A 461 63.34 -18.45 23.12
CA GLY A 461 64.26 -18.66 22.00
C GLY A 461 64.66 -17.32 21.39
N ALA A 462 65.77 -16.73 21.84
CA ALA A 462 66.25 -15.42 21.38
C ALA A 462 67.53 -15.54 20.54
N SER A 463 67.67 -14.69 19.50
CA SER A 463 68.98 -14.24 18.97
C SER A 463 68.82 -13.19 17.85
N SER A 464 69.53 -12.05 18.00
CA SER A 464 70.36 -11.30 17.02
C SER A 464 70.13 -11.48 15.50
N SER A 465 70.29 -10.52 14.58
CA SER A 465 71.19 -9.32 14.49
C SER A 465 70.83 -8.56 13.18
N ASP A 466 71.22 -7.32 12.84
CA ASP A 466 71.89 -6.16 13.48
C ASP A 466 71.83 -4.95 12.47
N ALA A 467 72.62 -3.88 12.67
CA ALA A 467 73.07 -2.85 11.70
C ALA A 467 72.18 -1.60 11.41
N THR A 468 72.42 -0.57 12.22
CA THR A 468 72.76 0.84 11.85
C THR A 468 71.87 1.71 10.94
N GLU A 469 71.36 2.78 11.57
CA GLU A 469 71.37 4.20 11.14
C GLU A 469 71.07 4.60 9.68
N ASN A 470 70.01 5.41 9.49
CA ASN A 470 70.26 6.81 9.17
C ASN A 470 69.12 7.78 9.54
N ASP A 471 69.50 9.03 9.74
CA ASP A 471 68.67 10.12 10.23
C ASP A 471 67.75 10.71 9.15
N THR A 472 66.50 11.05 9.48
CA THR A 472 65.77 12.16 8.83
C THR A 472 64.55 12.57 9.65
N VAL A 473 64.75 13.49 10.59
CA VAL A 473 63.67 14.16 11.31
C VAL A 473 62.81 14.99 10.34
N SER A 474 61.69 14.41 9.89
CA SER A 474 60.63 15.15 9.21
C SER A 474 59.44 15.34 10.14
N LYS A 475 59.12 16.61 10.44
CA LYS A 475 58.03 17.03 11.33
C LYS A 475 56.67 16.65 10.74
N ARG A 476 56.19 15.42 11.00
CA ARG A 476 54.76 15.11 10.81
C ARG A 476 53.95 15.84 11.87
N SER A 477 53.25 16.88 11.40
CA SER A 477 52.19 17.56 12.13
C SER A 477 51.27 16.56 12.83
N LYS A 478 51.12 16.70 14.15
CA LYS A 478 50.06 16.04 14.92
C LYS A 478 48.73 16.71 14.57
N THR A 479 48.20 16.39 13.39
CA THR A 479 46.77 16.52 13.14
C THR A 479 46.09 15.40 13.92
N SER A 480 45.68 15.71 15.16
CA SER A 480 44.71 14.87 15.87
C SER A 480 43.41 14.92 15.08
N ALA A 481 43.15 13.88 14.29
CA ALA A 481 41.87 13.68 13.66
C ALA A 481 40.82 13.48 14.76
N SER A 482 40.18 14.57 15.18
CA SER A 482 38.94 14.50 15.94
C SER A 482 37.92 13.78 15.06
N SER A 483 37.61 12.53 15.40
CA SER A 483 36.54 11.78 14.75
C SER A 483 35.23 12.50 15.00
N GLN A 484 34.84 13.38 14.08
CA GLN A 484 33.56 14.06 14.11
C GLN A 484 32.48 13.01 13.93
N VAL A 485 31.68 12.78 14.97
CA VAL A 485 30.52 11.90 14.91
C VAL A 485 29.52 12.54 13.95
N LEU A 486 29.32 11.92 12.80
CA LEU A 486 28.34 12.38 11.82
C LEU A 486 26.93 12.22 12.40
N SER A 487 26.10 13.27 12.31
CA SER A 487 24.66 13.15 12.62
C SER A 487 24.00 12.09 11.73
N SER A 488 22.94 11.44 12.22
CA SER A 488 22.18 10.44 11.46
C SER A 488 21.68 10.94 10.09
N ALA A 489 21.42 12.23 9.92
CA ALA A 489 21.06 12.85 8.64
C ALA A 489 22.23 12.81 7.65
N HIS A 490 23.41 13.26 8.09
CA HIS A 490 24.62 13.29 7.26
C HIS A 490 25.11 11.88 6.89
N MET A 491 24.88 10.86 7.73
CA MET A 491 25.18 9.47 7.38
C MET A 491 24.43 8.99 6.13
N THR A 492 23.28 9.60 5.78
CA THR A 492 22.56 9.26 4.52
C THR A 492 23.34 9.61 3.26
N GLN A 493 24.39 10.44 3.37
CA GLN A 493 25.24 10.84 2.26
C GLN A 493 26.48 9.96 2.07
N THR A 494 26.67 8.94 2.91
CA THR A 494 27.69 7.91 2.68
C THR A 494 27.29 7.05 1.48
N ALA A 495 28.09 7.10 0.41
CA ALA A 495 27.98 6.17 -0.71
C ALA A 495 28.40 4.75 -0.27
N LEU A 496 27.55 3.76 -0.54
CA LEU A 496 27.70 2.35 -0.15
C LEU A 496 27.52 1.39 -1.33
N ALA A 497 26.92 1.83 -2.44
CA ALA A 497 26.79 1.09 -3.68
C ALA A 497 27.35 1.91 -4.87
N PRO A 498 27.80 1.28 -5.98
CA PRO A 498 28.26 2.00 -7.17
C PRO A 498 27.23 3.00 -7.70
N ASP A 499 25.95 2.59 -7.70
CA ASP A 499 24.81 3.37 -8.17
C ASP A 499 24.51 4.64 -7.33
N ASP A 500 25.17 4.82 -6.17
CA ASP A 500 25.05 6.05 -5.38
C ASP A 500 25.76 7.26 -6.04
N VAL A 501 26.57 7.01 -7.07
CA VAL A 501 27.31 8.05 -7.81
C VAL A 501 26.48 8.63 -8.97
N GLU A 502 25.55 7.86 -9.56
CA GLU A 502 24.69 8.32 -10.65
C GLU A 502 23.54 9.19 -10.12
N ASN A 503 23.71 10.51 -10.22
CA ASN A 503 22.79 11.49 -9.65
C ASN A 503 22.40 12.54 -10.70
N SER A 504 21.38 12.24 -11.52
CA SER A 504 20.76 13.21 -12.43
C SER A 504 19.47 13.77 -11.85
N GLU A 505 19.17 15.04 -12.17
CA GLU A 505 17.87 15.66 -11.86
C GLU A 505 16.72 15.01 -12.65
N GLU A 506 17.02 14.22 -13.68
CA GLU A 506 16.07 13.40 -14.43
C GLU A 506 15.40 12.34 -13.55
N VAL A 507 16.17 11.66 -12.67
CA VAL A 507 15.62 10.61 -11.79
C VAL A 507 15.20 11.12 -10.40
N PHE A 508 15.78 12.23 -9.93
CA PHE A 508 15.41 12.90 -8.68
C PHE A 508 15.21 14.40 -8.92
N PRO A 509 14.07 14.81 -9.52
CA PRO A 509 13.83 16.20 -9.89
C PRO A 509 13.73 17.13 -8.67
N THR A 510 14.59 18.14 -8.65
CA THR A 510 14.73 19.12 -7.57
C THR A 510 13.38 19.80 -7.26
N GLY A 511 13.00 19.81 -5.99
CA GLY A 511 11.78 20.47 -5.50
C GLY A 511 10.46 19.72 -5.75
N GLN A 512 10.48 18.56 -6.43
CA GLN A 512 9.28 17.76 -6.65
C GLN A 512 9.11 16.70 -5.55
N VAL A 513 7.97 16.73 -4.85
CA VAL A 513 7.68 15.84 -3.72
C VAL A 513 6.27 15.22 -3.80
N ASP A 514 6.10 14.06 -3.15
CA ASP A 514 4.81 13.40 -2.92
C ASP A 514 3.96 14.12 -1.83
N VAL A 515 2.75 13.63 -1.55
CA VAL A 515 1.88 14.21 -0.48
C VAL A 515 2.46 14.10 0.92
N ASN A 516 3.42 13.20 1.14
CA ASN A 516 4.13 13.07 2.39
C ASN A 516 5.37 13.99 2.44
N GLY A 517 5.59 14.84 1.44
CA GLY A 517 6.78 15.67 1.32
C GLY A 517 8.04 14.82 1.24
N GLN A 518 8.03 13.77 0.42
CA GLN A 518 9.20 12.97 0.04
C GLN A 518 9.58 13.22 -1.41
N GLN A 519 10.88 13.29 -1.71
CA GLN A 519 11.41 13.39 -3.08
C GLN A 519 10.76 12.37 -4.02
N ILE A 520 10.29 12.81 -5.19
CA ILE A 520 9.86 11.89 -6.24
C ILE A 520 11.07 11.13 -6.79
N ASP A 521 10.93 9.80 -6.91
CA ASP A 521 11.92 8.88 -7.48
C ASP A 521 11.39 8.38 -8.84
N LEU A 522 12.02 8.80 -9.93
CA LEU A 522 11.64 8.44 -11.30
C LEU A 522 12.50 7.31 -11.89
N ARG A 523 13.32 6.62 -11.07
CA ARG A 523 14.14 5.50 -11.55
C ARG A 523 13.28 4.43 -12.20
N LYS A 524 13.63 4.06 -13.44
CA LYS A 524 12.89 3.06 -14.25
C LYS A 524 12.99 1.63 -13.69
N ARG A 525 13.99 1.34 -12.85
CA ARG A 525 14.11 0.10 -12.07
C ARG A 525 14.43 0.43 -10.61
N THR A 526 13.78 -0.28 -9.69
CA THR A 526 14.06 -0.26 -8.26
C THR A 526 14.20 -1.69 -7.76
N SER A 527 14.81 -1.89 -6.59
CA SER A 527 14.99 -3.21 -5.98
C SER A 527 13.69 -3.98 -5.69
N TRP A 528 12.53 -3.31 -5.76
CA TRP A 528 11.22 -3.96 -5.73
C TRP A 528 10.99 -4.93 -6.90
N VAL A 529 11.57 -4.62 -8.06
CA VAL A 529 11.45 -5.38 -9.33
C VAL A 529 12.77 -6.03 -9.76
N LEU A 530 13.75 -6.13 -8.85
CA LEU A 530 15.02 -6.81 -9.08
C LEU A 530 14.98 -8.25 -8.55
N THR A 531 15.58 -9.16 -9.30
CA THR A 531 15.85 -10.55 -8.86
C THR A 531 17.03 -10.58 -7.88
N LEU A 532 17.19 -11.68 -7.13
CA LEU A 532 18.23 -11.79 -6.08
C LEU A 532 19.66 -11.52 -6.58
N SER A 533 19.99 -11.91 -7.82
CA SER A 533 21.30 -11.66 -8.43
C SER A 533 21.53 -10.21 -8.87
N GLU A 534 20.48 -9.40 -8.94
CA GLU A 534 20.54 -7.98 -9.34
C GLU A 534 20.53 -7.04 -8.13
N VAL A 535 20.08 -7.48 -6.94
CA VAL A 535 20.11 -6.65 -5.73
C VAL A 535 21.54 -6.52 -5.22
N SER A 536 22.01 -5.29 -5.04
CA SER A 536 23.37 -5.04 -4.53
C SER A 536 23.59 -5.61 -3.12
N THR A 537 24.80 -6.10 -2.84
CA THR A 537 25.18 -6.61 -1.51
C THR A 537 24.96 -5.57 -0.41
N ALA A 538 25.24 -4.29 -0.70
CA ALA A 538 25.00 -3.18 0.22
C ALA A 538 23.52 -3.08 0.59
N GLU A 539 22.61 -3.16 -0.39
CA GLU A 539 21.17 -3.14 -0.11
C GLU A 539 20.69 -4.37 0.67
N ILE A 540 21.19 -5.57 0.38
CA ILE A 540 20.84 -6.79 1.14
C ILE A 540 21.19 -6.60 2.62
N VAL A 541 22.40 -6.09 2.91
CA VAL A 541 22.85 -5.82 4.28
C VAL A 541 22.05 -4.71 4.94
N GLU A 542 21.80 -3.59 4.25
CA GLU A 542 20.98 -2.48 4.78
C GLU A 542 19.54 -2.93 5.12
N VAL A 543 18.88 -3.67 4.22
CA VAL A 543 17.50 -4.12 4.41
C VAL A 543 17.37 -5.10 5.58
N LEU A 544 18.35 -6.00 5.76
CA LEU A 544 18.41 -6.87 6.93
C LEU A 544 18.72 -6.09 8.22
N ALA A 545 19.65 -5.13 8.17
CA ALA A 545 20.00 -4.29 9.31
C ALA A 545 18.79 -3.49 9.82
N VAL A 546 18.11 -2.79 8.92
CA VAL A 546 16.95 -1.93 9.22
C VAL A 546 15.73 -2.76 9.64
N ASN A 547 15.36 -3.78 8.87
CA ASN A 547 14.07 -4.46 9.05
C ASN A 547 14.09 -5.61 10.07
N ALA A 548 15.27 -6.14 10.43
CA ALA A 548 15.37 -7.31 11.31
C ALA A 548 16.37 -7.09 12.46
N VAL A 549 17.62 -6.73 12.19
CA VAL A 549 18.66 -6.66 13.22
C VAL A 549 18.39 -5.54 14.23
N ALA A 550 18.05 -4.33 13.79
CA ALA A 550 17.74 -3.23 14.69
C ALA A 550 16.52 -3.52 15.59
N PRO A 551 15.36 -4.03 15.08
CA PRO A 551 14.28 -4.55 15.92
C PRO A 551 14.69 -5.60 16.96
N MET A 552 15.56 -6.56 16.59
CA MET A 552 16.10 -7.57 17.54
C MET A 552 16.91 -6.91 18.67
N ILE A 553 17.78 -5.96 18.34
CA ILE A 553 18.59 -5.23 19.33
C ILE A 553 17.69 -4.44 20.27
N LEU A 554 16.73 -3.68 19.75
CA LEU A 554 15.80 -2.89 20.55
C LEU A 554 14.99 -3.78 21.49
N ALA A 555 14.38 -4.86 21.01
CA ALA A 555 13.62 -5.78 21.85
C ALA A 555 14.51 -6.43 22.92
N GLY A 556 15.67 -6.97 22.54
CA GLY A 556 16.58 -7.68 23.44
C GLY A 556 17.18 -6.80 24.53
N LYS A 557 17.65 -5.60 24.18
CA LYS A 557 18.31 -4.69 25.13
C LYS A 557 17.33 -3.94 26.02
N LEU A 558 16.10 -3.68 25.56
CA LEU A 558 15.09 -2.97 26.34
C LEU A 558 14.20 -3.90 27.19
N LYS A 559 14.26 -5.24 27.02
CA LYS A 559 13.51 -6.22 27.84
C LYS A 559 13.61 -5.91 29.33
N GLY A 560 14.82 -5.68 29.86
CA GLY A 560 15.05 -5.39 31.27
C GLY A 560 14.30 -4.15 31.80
N LEU A 561 14.24 -3.08 31.01
CA LEU A 561 13.48 -1.87 31.36
C LEU A 561 11.97 -2.13 31.35
N MET A 562 11.46 -2.90 30.39
CA MET A 562 10.03 -3.27 30.32
C MET A 562 9.62 -4.18 31.49
N VAL A 563 10.50 -5.11 31.90
CA VAL A 563 10.34 -5.96 33.10
C VAL A 563 10.28 -5.10 34.36
N LYS A 564 11.28 -4.21 34.57
CA LYS A 564 11.28 -3.24 35.68
C LYS A 564 9.96 -2.44 35.70
N THR A 565 9.52 -1.94 34.55
CA THR A 565 8.28 -1.17 34.43
C THR A 565 7.04 -1.96 34.87
N ARG A 566 6.98 -3.28 34.59
CA ARG A 566 5.91 -4.16 35.11
C ARG A 566 6.04 -4.32 36.62
N ASP A 567 7.23 -4.63 37.12
CA ASP A 567 7.45 -4.89 38.55
C ASP A 567 7.19 -3.65 39.41
N ASP A 568 7.55 -2.45 38.94
CA ASP A 568 7.25 -1.16 39.58
C ASP A 568 5.74 -0.86 39.57
N ASP A 569 5.03 -1.15 38.47
CA ASP A 569 3.56 -1.02 38.42
C ASP A 569 2.89 -2.02 39.40
N ARG A 570 3.38 -3.27 39.50
CA ARG A 570 2.89 -4.26 40.47
C ARG A 570 3.16 -3.84 41.91
N ALA A 571 4.38 -3.39 42.21
CA ALA A 571 4.78 -2.96 43.56
C ALA A 571 3.99 -1.72 44.03
N ALA A 572 3.66 -0.81 43.10
CA ALA A 572 2.82 0.35 43.35
C ALA A 572 1.30 0.06 43.26
N ASN A 573 0.89 -1.21 43.13
CA ASN A 573 -0.51 -1.64 42.95
C ASN A 573 -1.27 -0.86 41.84
N ARG A 574 -0.57 -0.52 40.75
CA ARG A 574 -1.16 0.12 39.57
C ARG A 574 -1.84 -0.94 38.69
N LYS A 575 -2.82 -0.51 37.88
CA LYS A 575 -3.49 -1.38 36.90
C LYS A 575 -2.43 -2.04 36.01
N ASP A 576 -2.47 -3.37 35.92
CA ASP A 576 -1.72 -4.06 34.88
C ASP A 576 -2.36 -3.78 33.53
N ASP A 577 -1.74 -2.90 32.75
CA ASP A 577 -2.10 -2.61 31.37
C ASP A 577 -1.36 -3.49 30.36
N GLY A 578 -0.44 -4.36 30.80
CA GLY A 578 0.49 -5.11 29.95
C GLY A 578 1.63 -4.25 29.41
N ARG A 579 2.62 -4.90 28.81
CA ARG A 579 3.72 -4.27 28.04
C ARG A 579 3.70 -4.82 26.63
N TYR A 580 4.08 -4.05 25.61
CA TYR A 580 3.85 -4.46 24.21
C TYR A 580 5.06 -4.25 23.32
N ILE A 581 5.33 -5.20 22.42
CA ILE A 581 6.31 -5.06 21.34
C ILE A 581 5.60 -5.38 20.04
N VAL A 582 5.36 -4.37 19.20
CA VAL A 582 4.74 -4.54 17.89
C VAL A 582 5.79 -4.45 16.80
N ASN A 583 5.98 -5.56 16.10
CA ASN A 583 6.84 -5.67 14.92
C ASN A 583 6.00 -5.40 13.66
N VAL A 584 6.23 -4.26 13.01
CA VAL A 584 5.47 -3.89 11.80
C VAL A 584 5.99 -4.71 10.63
N SER A 585 5.20 -5.70 10.25
CA SER A 585 5.50 -6.66 9.19
C SER A 585 4.58 -6.44 7.99
N ALA A 586 4.62 -7.36 7.04
CA ALA A 586 3.80 -7.33 5.84
C ALA A 586 3.66 -8.73 5.24
N MET A 587 2.79 -8.91 4.25
CA MET A 587 2.62 -10.16 3.50
C MET A 587 3.91 -10.70 2.86
N GLU A 588 4.91 -9.85 2.65
CA GLU A 588 6.28 -10.19 2.23
C GLU A 588 6.95 -11.14 3.23
N GLY A 589 6.62 -11.04 4.52
CA GLY A 589 7.13 -11.93 5.57
C GLY A 589 6.52 -13.34 5.58
N LYS A 590 5.40 -13.58 4.87
CA LYS A 590 4.75 -14.90 4.86
C LYS A 590 5.53 -15.97 4.14
N PHE A 591 5.62 -17.16 4.73
CA PHE A 591 6.18 -18.33 4.07
C PHE A 591 5.17 -19.04 3.18
N ASN A 592 3.93 -19.22 3.67
CA ASN A 592 2.89 -20.01 3.00
C ASN A 592 2.11 -19.19 1.95
N ARG A 593 2.82 -18.51 1.03
CA ARG A 593 2.23 -17.78 -0.11
C ARG A 593 3.12 -17.92 -1.34
N VAL A 594 2.52 -17.95 -2.53
CA VAL A 594 3.25 -17.82 -3.80
C VAL A 594 4.01 -16.50 -3.83
N LYS A 595 5.34 -16.56 -4.06
CA LYS A 595 6.21 -15.38 -4.18
C LYS A 595 6.59 -15.16 -5.63
N SER A 596 6.85 -13.90 -5.98
CA SER A 596 7.56 -13.54 -7.21
C SER A 596 9.08 -13.79 -7.03
N PRO A 597 9.88 -13.83 -8.12
CA PRO A 597 11.34 -13.90 -8.02
C PRO A 597 12.00 -12.56 -7.60
N PHE A 598 11.20 -11.50 -7.38
CA PHE A 598 11.67 -10.16 -7.08
C PHE A 598 11.69 -9.87 -5.56
N HIS A 599 12.40 -8.81 -5.15
CA HIS A 599 12.46 -8.29 -3.76
C HIS A 599 12.69 -9.36 -2.68
N ALA A 600 13.50 -10.38 -3.01
CA ALA A 600 13.77 -11.53 -2.15
C ALA A 600 14.43 -11.13 -0.81
N HIS A 601 15.23 -10.06 -0.80
CA HIS A 601 15.84 -9.49 0.40
C HIS A 601 14.80 -8.89 1.36
N THR A 602 13.81 -8.16 0.85
CA THR A 602 12.69 -7.62 1.64
C THR A 602 11.80 -8.74 2.19
N ASN A 603 11.50 -9.76 1.38
CA ASN A 603 10.81 -10.98 1.85
C ASN A 603 11.57 -11.64 3.01
N ALA A 604 12.86 -11.95 2.82
CA ALA A 604 13.69 -12.59 3.83
C ALA A 604 13.79 -11.78 5.14
N ALA A 605 13.93 -10.45 5.03
CA ALA A 605 14.02 -9.58 6.20
C ALA A 605 12.69 -9.50 6.98
N LYS A 606 11.54 -9.45 6.31
CA LYS A 606 10.22 -9.50 6.98
C LYS A 606 9.92 -10.88 7.57
N SER A 607 10.32 -11.96 6.90
CA SER A 607 10.23 -13.32 7.44
C SER A 607 11.12 -13.51 8.68
N SER A 608 12.30 -12.90 8.71
CA SER A 608 13.18 -12.88 9.89
C SER A 608 12.51 -12.15 11.07
N LEU A 609 11.89 -10.99 10.82
CA LEU A 609 11.14 -10.24 11.85
C LEU A 609 9.90 -11.01 12.37
N ASN A 610 9.20 -11.73 11.49
CA ASN A 610 8.14 -12.67 11.88
C ASN A 610 8.70 -13.79 12.78
N MET A 611 9.83 -14.39 12.40
CA MET A 611 10.49 -15.46 13.17
C MET A 611 10.93 -15.01 14.57
N VAL A 612 11.42 -13.77 14.72
CA VAL A 612 11.74 -13.17 16.03
C VAL A 612 10.49 -13.14 16.92
N THR A 613 9.36 -12.71 16.36
CA THR A 613 8.06 -12.63 17.06
C THR A 613 7.60 -14.01 17.51
N LEU A 614 7.62 -14.99 16.61
CA LEU A 614 7.24 -16.38 16.89
C LEU A 614 8.13 -17.01 17.98
N THR A 615 9.44 -16.83 17.87
CA THR A 615 10.44 -17.47 18.75
C THR A 615 10.51 -16.81 20.13
N SER A 616 10.54 -15.47 20.18
CA SER A 616 10.77 -14.73 21.43
C SER A 616 9.48 -14.42 22.19
N GLY A 617 8.33 -14.37 21.50
CA GLY A 617 7.04 -14.01 22.11
C GLY A 617 6.66 -14.83 23.36
N PRO A 618 6.86 -16.17 23.41
CA PRO A 618 6.49 -16.97 24.59
C PRO A 618 7.38 -16.72 25.82
N ASP A 619 8.65 -16.36 25.60
CA ASP A 619 9.57 -15.93 26.66
C ASP A 619 9.12 -14.55 27.21
N TYR A 620 8.87 -13.60 26.32
CA TYR A 620 8.48 -12.23 26.71
C TYR A 620 7.10 -12.21 27.41
N ALA A 621 6.17 -13.09 27.02
CA ALA A 621 4.85 -13.22 27.64
C ALA A 621 4.90 -13.64 29.12
N GLN A 622 5.87 -14.49 29.53
CA GLN A 622 6.11 -14.82 30.95
C GLN A 622 6.46 -13.59 31.80
N HIS A 623 6.98 -12.55 31.14
CA HIS A 623 7.29 -11.27 31.75
C HIS A 623 6.17 -10.22 31.56
N GLY A 624 4.98 -10.60 31.12
CA GLY A 624 3.89 -9.66 30.82
C GLY A 624 4.16 -8.75 29.63
N ILE A 625 5.07 -9.14 28.73
CA ILE A 625 5.42 -8.42 27.51
C ILE A 625 4.85 -9.16 26.29
N PHE A 626 3.85 -8.56 25.66
CA PHE A 626 3.08 -9.12 24.56
C PHE A 626 3.72 -8.72 23.22
N MET A 627 4.41 -9.66 22.58
CA MET A 627 5.11 -9.44 21.31
C MET A 627 4.29 -9.95 20.12
N THR A 628 3.95 -9.08 19.16
CA THR A 628 3.12 -9.40 17.98
C THR A 628 3.72 -8.87 16.69
N ALA A 629 3.52 -9.59 15.58
CA ALA A 629 3.78 -9.10 14.24
C ALA A 629 2.46 -8.60 13.63
N VAL A 630 2.49 -7.50 12.86
CA VAL A 630 1.27 -6.90 12.28
C VAL A 630 1.48 -6.52 10.82
N ASP A 631 0.62 -7.02 9.93
CA ASP A 631 0.48 -6.58 8.53
C ASP A 631 -0.28 -5.26 8.49
N THR A 632 0.36 -4.23 7.95
CA THR A 632 -0.23 -2.88 7.83
C THR A 632 -1.38 -2.83 6.83
N GLY A 633 -1.51 -3.82 5.95
CA GLY A 633 -2.36 -3.78 4.79
C GLY A 633 -1.77 -2.95 3.63
N TRP A 634 -2.49 -2.89 2.53
CA TRP A 634 -1.99 -2.31 1.28
C TRP A 634 -2.24 -0.80 1.24
N VAL A 635 -1.26 -0.02 1.68
CA VAL A 635 -1.28 1.46 1.63
C VAL A 635 -0.63 2.06 0.39
N ASN A 636 0.40 1.41 -0.18
CA ASN A 636 1.27 1.99 -1.21
C ASN A 636 1.52 1.05 -2.41
N ILE A 637 1.89 1.60 -3.58
CA ILE A 637 2.32 0.83 -4.75
C ILE A 637 3.83 0.99 -4.92
N GLU A 638 4.60 -0.04 -4.57
CA GLU A 638 6.08 -0.01 -4.58
C GLU A 638 6.71 -0.20 -5.98
N LEU A 639 5.91 -0.24 -7.05
CA LEU A 639 6.40 -0.26 -8.43
C LEU A 639 7.09 1.08 -8.79
N PRO A 640 8.02 1.11 -9.77
CA PRO A 640 8.56 2.35 -10.32
C PRO A 640 7.47 3.37 -10.65
N THR A 641 7.66 4.64 -10.29
CA THR A 641 6.60 5.67 -10.25
C THR A 641 5.77 5.79 -11.53
N LEU A 642 6.41 5.72 -12.71
CA LEU A 642 5.73 5.80 -14.00
C LEU A 642 4.89 4.52 -14.29
N GLU A 643 5.35 3.36 -13.84
CA GLU A 643 4.60 2.10 -13.94
C GLU A 643 3.44 2.07 -12.95
N ALA A 644 3.65 2.50 -11.70
CA ALA A 644 2.59 2.65 -10.70
C ALA A 644 1.48 3.56 -11.22
N ALA A 645 1.83 4.73 -11.78
CA ALA A 645 0.87 5.65 -12.40
C ALA A 645 0.11 5.02 -13.58
N ARG A 646 0.79 4.25 -14.45
CA ARG A 646 0.15 3.50 -15.53
C ARG A 646 -0.82 2.44 -14.99
N VAL A 647 -0.43 1.68 -13.98
CA VAL A 647 -1.27 0.65 -13.34
C VAL A 647 -2.53 1.27 -12.71
N VAL A 648 -2.40 2.40 -12.03
CA VAL A 648 -3.54 3.12 -11.45
C VAL A 648 -4.47 3.65 -12.55
N LYS A 649 -3.95 4.35 -13.57
CA LYS A 649 -4.77 4.92 -14.66
C LYS A 649 -5.49 3.83 -15.46
N THR A 650 -4.80 2.77 -15.84
CA THR A 650 -5.37 1.68 -16.68
C THR A 650 -6.37 0.80 -15.94
N ASN A 651 -6.13 0.47 -14.67
CA ASN A 651 -7.04 -0.38 -13.88
C ASN A 651 -8.06 0.43 -13.06
N ASN A 652 -7.98 1.77 -13.09
CA ASN A 652 -8.69 2.67 -12.19
C ASN A 652 -8.59 2.16 -10.74
N PHE A 653 -7.35 1.95 -10.28
CA PHE A 653 -7.03 1.29 -9.02
C PHE A 653 -6.54 2.32 -8.00
N GLN A 654 -7.04 2.23 -6.76
CA GLN A 654 -6.49 2.96 -5.62
C GLN A 654 -6.18 1.93 -4.53
N THR A 655 -5.15 2.19 -3.74
CA THR A 655 -4.86 1.39 -2.56
C THR A 655 -6.07 1.36 -1.62
N PRO A 656 -6.40 0.19 -1.04
CA PRO A 656 -7.65 0.00 -0.29
C PRO A 656 -7.73 0.82 1.00
N ILE A 657 -6.59 1.21 1.57
CA ILE A 657 -6.47 1.89 2.87
C ILE A 657 -5.39 3.00 2.82
N ASP A 658 -5.38 3.85 3.85
CA ASP A 658 -4.39 4.92 4.03
C ASP A 658 -3.51 4.69 5.28
N GLU A 659 -2.56 5.60 5.52
CA GLU A 659 -1.60 5.50 6.62
C GLU A 659 -2.23 5.59 8.02
N VAL A 660 -3.43 6.19 8.14
CA VAL A 660 -4.17 6.31 9.41
C VAL A 660 -4.84 4.98 9.78
N ASP A 661 -5.36 4.27 8.77
CA ASP A 661 -5.89 2.90 8.89
C ASP A 661 -4.78 1.91 9.24
N ALA A 662 -3.66 1.97 8.51
CA ALA A 662 -2.46 1.17 8.81
C ALA A 662 -1.92 1.42 10.23
N ALA A 663 -1.89 2.67 10.70
CA ALA A 663 -1.51 2.98 12.08
C ALA A 663 -2.50 2.41 13.11
N ALA A 664 -3.80 2.38 12.80
CA ALA A 664 -4.80 1.75 13.65
C ALA A 664 -4.64 0.22 13.71
N ARG A 665 -4.25 -0.42 12.60
CA ARG A 665 -3.91 -1.87 12.56
C ARG A 665 -2.69 -2.18 13.45
N VAL A 666 -1.61 -1.42 13.30
CA VAL A 666 -0.39 -1.58 14.11
C VAL A 666 -0.65 -1.36 15.60
N LEU A 667 -1.50 -0.40 15.98
CA LEU A 667 -1.82 -0.12 17.38
C LEU A 667 -2.89 -1.05 17.99
N ASP A 668 -3.62 -1.82 17.18
CA ASP A 668 -4.70 -2.68 17.68
C ASP A 668 -4.31 -3.64 18.81
N PRO A 669 -3.22 -4.44 18.73
CA PRO A 669 -2.85 -5.34 19.83
C PRO A 669 -2.55 -4.60 21.15
N VAL A 670 -2.09 -3.35 21.08
CA VAL A 670 -1.86 -2.49 22.25
C VAL A 670 -3.18 -1.96 22.78
N VAL A 671 -3.98 -1.30 21.93
CA VAL A 671 -5.24 -0.64 22.32
C VAL A 671 -6.26 -1.67 22.82
N SER A 672 -6.42 -2.79 22.10
CA SER A 672 -7.33 -3.87 22.50
C SER A 672 -6.88 -4.54 23.81
N GLY A 673 -5.57 -4.81 24.00
CA GLY A 673 -5.04 -5.43 25.22
C GLY A 673 -5.01 -4.53 26.47
N MET A 674 -4.99 -3.20 26.29
CA MET A 674 -5.12 -2.21 27.37
C MET A 674 -6.58 -1.98 27.79
N LEU A 675 -7.51 -2.04 26.84
CA LEU A 675 -8.96 -1.96 27.10
C LEU A 675 -9.50 -3.26 27.72
N ASP A 676 -8.99 -4.41 27.29
CA ASP A 676 -9.47 -5.73 27.67
C ASP A 676 -8.30 -6.71 27.80
N PRO A 677 -7.91 -7.12 29.02
CA PRO A 677 -6.80 -8.06 29.24
C PRO A 677 -6.96 -9.40 28.54
N GLU A 678 -8.18 -9.88 28.29
CA GLU A 678 -8.44 -11.14 27.59
C GLU A 678 -8.10 -11.06 26.08
N LYS A 679 -7.92 -9.83 25.55
CA LYS A 679 -7.52 -9.58 24.16
C LYS A 679 -6.01 -9.42 23.97
N ARG A 680 -5.21 -9.65 25.01
CA ARG A 680 -3.75 -9.61 24.92
C ARG A 680 -3.22 -10.78 24.12
N GLN A 681 -2.62 -10.47 22.99
CA GLN A 681 -2.07 -11.45 22.06
C GLN A 681 -0.54 -11.38 22.06
N HIS A 682 0.13 -12.52 21.98
CA HIS A 682 1.57 -12.63 21.77
C HIS A 682 1.86 -13.79 20.82
N SER A 683 3.05 -13.82 20.22
CA SER A 683 3.48 -14.94 19.37
C SER A 683 2.55 -15.20 18.17
N VAL A 684 1.95 -14.14 17.62
CA VAL A 684 1.04 -14.21 16.48
C VAL A 684 1.40 -13.19 15.40
N PHE A 685 1.02 -13.51 14.16
CA PHE A 685 0.95 -12.56 13.06
C PHE A 685 -0.50 -12.11 12.89
N LEU A 686 -0.72 -10.79 12.89
CA LEU A 686 -2.04 -10.17 12.72
C LEU A 686 -2.18 -9.55 11.34
N LYS A 687 -3.34 -9.76 10.72
CA LYS A 687 -3.75 -9.12 9.47
C LYS A 687 -5.25 -8.82 9.51
N ASP A 688 -5.64 -7.62 9.09
CA ASP A 688 -7.04 -7.17 9.13
C ASP A 688 -7.70 -7.35 10.52
N TYR A 689 -6.95 -7.13 11.61
CA TYR A 689 -7.36 -7.34 13.02
C TYR A 689 -7.61 -8.81 13.43
N HIS A 690 -7.14 -9.78 12.63
CA HIS A 690 -7.28 -11.22 12.90
C HIS A 690 -5.92 -11.93 12.87
N ILE A 691 -5.79 -13.02 13.63
CA ILE A 691 -4.63 -13.91 13.56
C ILE A 691 -4.61 -14.58 12.18
N THR A 692 -3.43 -14.62 11.57
CA THR A 692 -3.20 -15.20 10.23
C THR A 692 -1.97 -16.10 10.27
N GLU A 693 -1.84 -16.97 9.27
CA GLU A 693 -0.69 -17.83 9.03
C GLU A 693 0.62 -17.05 8.78
N TRP A 694 1.74 -17.67 9.15
CA TRP A 694 3.06 -17.05 9.27
C TRP A 694 3.79 -16.67 7.99
#